data_AF-A0AB33QK71-F1
#
_entry.id   AF-A0AB33QK71-F1
#
_cell.length_a   1.000
_cell.length_b   1.000
_cell.length_c   1.000
_cell.angle_alpha   90.00
_cell.angle_beta   90.00
_cell.angle_gamma   90.00
#
_symmetry.space_group_name_H-M   'P 1'
#
loop_
_entity.id
_entity.type
_entity.pdbx_description
1 polymer ?
#
loop_
_entity_poly.entity_id
_entity_poly.type
_entity_poly.pdbx_seq_one_letter_code
_entity_poly.pdbx_strand_id
1 'polypeptide(L)'
;MMNWEQQRDNNIAKRDLAMEEARLARMESAAKTNRTLDLPQATAAQIELFAVAPNHFDYVEKLLSDLPRKRQREHFRNVWLRAYRSVKDDGSISFSLGNKQARIANTTLRDVLTNRLEAVFEQYRISVSWLLERKHYSANLAMQKPVDSKGLHFYLLGERQLKEIAYKLALHFNGLQSDFVEDCANQKAIGLLSAVDFSRLSSDLHRLCADVCKNIGFPLKSQHRLEEGKRLSVQQQEGELLRVVCEKYWFRTLRNTQKRLIEHLAIGCGEVSAKVSPYISTGTLSDYRNQQKANLEYLKQMIIENIDDPSDQVELMAMWQKSSGNPAIRFNEMMNRLRGVDEWATEKGYVSLFLTMTAPSSFHATHNNGTNNKKWKGADPRTTHAYLSKNWAQLRALFAKRGIGFFGMRGVEPHHDATPHWHLLVYVKAEDKEEVIRLFKSKALELDGDEFGAKKHRCRVDEIDPAKGSAVSYIAKYIAKNIYAGNQKDETSDEVEGLKLDENVQRVRAWANLWGIRQFQFYGNPPISVWRELRKLEKWQLDDVDDKTIADAQAVCDVACFASYLELQGGAMAKREDQPLCVEYEESEPNQYGERRKKIVGVKNRFSLASVRTKLKNWIIKKGTVADVATDANAETTETNKERSDAWTCVSNCNRSEIEQKVKNALLPVGFMINRSQIDLLIKHKRLRLNDFQWICYENDNVFIKEEKIPLFSVKKFSQKVTGFWERLGKM
;
A
#
# COMPACT_ATOMS: atom_id res chain seq x y z
N MET A 1 -64.21 -12.69 30.58
CA MET A 1 -62.75 -12.46 30.74
C MET A 1 -62.19 -12.18 29.36
N MET A 2 -61.52 -11.04 29.19
CA MET A 2 -60.92 -10.64 27.91
C MET A 2 -59.72 -11.56 27.62
N ASN A 3 -59.62 -12.13 26.41
CA ASN A 3 -58.49 -12.99 26.03
C ASN A 3 -57.17 -12.19 26.07
N TRP A 4 -56.05 -12.83 26.41
CA TRP A 4 -54.75 -12.19 26.55
C TRP A 4 -54.32 -11.43 25.27
N GLU A 5 -54.73 -11.93 24.10
CA GLU A 5 -54.52 -11.27 22.79
C GLU A 5 -55.29 -9.96 22.69
N GLN A 6 -56.55 -9.92 23.13
CA GLN A 6 -57.35 -8.69 23.17
C GLN A 6 -56.82 -7.69 24.20
N GLN A 7 -56.29 -8.15 25.34
CA GLN A 7 -55.64 -7.27 26.30
C GLN A 7 -54.33 -6.70 25.74
N ARG A 8 -53.52 -7.51 25.06
CA ARG A 8 -52.30 -7.06 24.38
C ARG A 8 -52.64 -6.02 23.32
N ASP A 9 -53.60 -6.29 22.45
CA ASP A 9 -53.94 -5.43 21.32
C ASP A 9 -54.59 -4.12 21.81
N ASN A 10 -55.40 -4.16 22.87
CA ASN A 10 -55.92 -2.95 23.52
C ASN A 10 -54.82 -2.13 24.21
N ASN A 11 -53.84 -2.77 24.82
CA ASN A 11 -52.69 -2.08 25.43
C ASN A 11 -51.79 -1.44 24.35
N ILE A 12 -51.62 -2.10 23.20
CA ILE A 12 -50.93 -1.54 22.03
C ILE A 12 -51.71 -0.33 21.50
N ALA A 13 -53.03 -0.46 21.29
CA ALA A 13 -53.87 0.63 20.80
C ALA A 13 -53.89 1.84 21.74
N LYS A 14 -53.99 1.62 23.06
CA LYS A 14 -53.90 2.71 24.06
C LYS A 14 -52.53 3.38 24.07
N ARG A 15 -51.46 2.60 23.94
CA ARG A 15 -50.10 3.13 23.82
C ARG A 15 -49.97 3.97 22.55
N ASP A 16 -50.46 3.48 21.42
CA ASP A 16 -50.37 4.16 20.13
C ASP A 16 -51.20 5.46 20.12
N LEU A 17 -52.39 5.46 20.73
CA LEU A 17 -53.21 6.67 20.93
C LEU A 17 -52.49 7.71 21.80
N ALA A 18 -51.98 7.31 22.97
CA ALA A 18 -51.25 8.20 23.87
C ALA A 18 -49.96 8.75 23.23
N MET A 19 -49.33 7.96 22.35
CA MET A 19 -48.16 8.40 21.57
C MET A 19 -48.53 9.46 20.54
N GLU A 20 -49.66 9.32 19.86
CA GLU A 20 -50.11 10.31 18.86
C GLU A 20 -50.55 11.62 19.51
N GLU A 21 -51.26 11.56 20.64
CA GLU A 21 -51.59 12.74 21.46
C GLU A 21 -50.32 13.47 21.93
N ALA A 22 -49.32 12.74 22.43
CA ALA A 22 -48.04 13.31 22.84
C ALA A 22 -47.25 13.92 21.66
N ARG A 23 -47.38 13.36 20.45
CA ARG A 23 -46.74 13.86 19.24
C ARG A 23 -47.40 15.16 18.77
N LEU A 24 -48.73 15.21 18.76
CA LEU A 24 -49.52 16.40 18.44
C LEU A 24 -49.24 17.54 19.42
N ALA A 25 -49.27 17.28 20.74
CA ALA A 25 -48.94 18.27 21.76
C ALA A 25 -47.50 18.83 21.61
N ARG A 26 -46.56 18.00 21.14
CA ARG A 26 -45.20 18.44 20.80
C ARG A 26 -45.13 19.31 19.56
N MET A 27 -45.87 18.98 18.51
CA MET A 27 -45.94 19.81 17.30
C MET A 27 -46.55 21.18 17.62
N GLU A 28 -47.60 21.23 18.45
CA GLU A 28 -48.18 22.48 18.93
C GLU A 28 -47.22 23.27 19.83
N SER A 29 -46.48 22.62 20.72
CA SER A 29 -45.45 23.26 21.55
C SER A 29 -44.28 23.81 20.71
N ALA A 30 -43.89 23.10 19.66
CA ALA A 30 -42.87 23.54 18.71
C ALA A 30 -43.35 24.73 17.87
N ALA A 31 -44.65 24.83 17.57
CA ALA A 31 -45.24 25.99 16.90
C ALA A 31 -45.36 27.23 17.82
N LYS A 32 -45.54 27.03 19.13
CA LYS A 32 -45.63 28.12 20.14
C LYS A 32 -44.28 28.70 20.57
N THR A 33 -43.19 27.97 20.35
CA THR A 33 -41.83 28.50 20.52
C THR A 33 -41.37 29.00 19.15
N ASN A 34 -40.99 30.27 19.04
CA ASN A 34 -40.64 30.92 17.77
C ASN A 34 -39.31 30.34 17.22
N ARG A 35 -39.34 29.12 16.67
CA ARG A 35 -38.16 28.37 16.21
C ARG A 35 -37.85 28.72 14.76
N THR A 36 -36.64 29.23 14.53
CA THR A 36 -36.21 29.85 13.27
C THR A 36 -35.74 28.82 12.25
N LEU A 37 -36.67 28.08 11.63
CA LEU A 37 -36.38 27.43 10.35
C LEU A 37 -36.81 28.36 9.22
N ASP A 38 -35.85 29.07 8.62
CA ASP A 38 -36.08 29.89 7.43
C ASP A 38 -36.22 28.99 6.18
N LEU A 39 -37.44 28.50 5.94
CA LEU A 39 -37.77 27.53 4.88
C LEU A 39 -37.21 27.88 3.47
N PRO A 40 -37.21 29.14 3.01
CA PRO A 40 -36.65 29.53 1.71
C PRO A 40 -35.12 29.32 1.58
N GLN A 41 -34.37 29.31 2.68
CA GLN A 41 -32.90 29.16 2.68
C GLN A 41 -32.42 27.86 3.36
N ALA A 42 -33.35 27.08 3.92
CA ALA A 42 -33.07 25.85 4.65
C ALA A 42 -32.49 24.77 3.73
N THR A 43 -31.42 24.12 4.17
CA THR A 43 -30.86 22.97 3.48
C THR A 43 -31.70 21.71 3.71
N ALA A 44 -31.55 20.70 2.85
CA ALA A 44 -32.23 19.41 3.02
C ALA A 44 -31.97 18.79 4.39
N ALA A 45 -30.74 18.88 4.92
CA ALA A 45 -30.42 18.36 6.25
C ALA A 45 -31.03 19.21 7.38
N GLN A 46 -31.19 20.52 7.22
CA GLN A 46 -31.89 21.37 8.20
C GLN A 46 -33.39 21.04 8.25
N ILE A 47 -34.01 20.87 7.08
CA ILE A 47 -35.42 20.48 6.97
C ILE A 47 -35.63 19.12 7.64
N GLU A 48 -34.77 18.14 7.33
CA GLU A 48 -34.87 16.81 7.93
C GLU A 48 -34.64 16.86 9.45
N LEU A 49 -33.61 17.55 9.92
CA LEU A 49 -33.30 17.70 11.34
C LEU A 49 -34.49 18.30 12.10
N PHE A 50 -35.11 19.34 11.55
CA PHE A 50 -36.29 19.96 12.13
C PHE A 50 -37.48 18.99 12.14
N ALA A 51 -37.67 18.21 11.08
CA ALA A 51 -38.76 17.23 10.99
C ALA A 51 -38.62 16.07 11.99
N VAL A 52 -37.40 15.54 12.18
CA VAL A 52 -37.18 14.37 13.05
C VAL A 52 -36.99 14.73 14.52
N ALA A 53 -36.48 15.93 14.83
CA ALA A 53 -36.18 16.35 16.19
C ALA A 53 -36.32 17.87 16.40
N PRO A 54 -37.55 18.42 16.29
CA PRO A 54 -37.77 19.87 16.35
C PRO A 54 -37.32 20.49 17.68
N ASN A 55 -37.36 19.73 18.79
CA ASN A 55 -36.93 20.20 20.12
C ASN A 55 -35.40 20.27 20.28
N HIS A 56 -34.64 19.68 19.36
CA HIS A 56 -33.18 19.69 19.38
C HIS A 56 -32.58 20.55 18.28
N PHE A 57 -33.39 21.06 17.35
CA PHE A 57 -32.94 21.84 16.21
C PHE A 57 -32.08 23.04 16.63
N ASP A 58 -32.60 23.92 17.49
CA ASP A 58 -31.88 25.14 17.90
C ASP A 58 -30.58 24.83 18.64
N TYR A 59 -30.56 23.76 19.45
CA TYR A 59 -29.34 23.30 20.13
C TYR A 59 -28.28 22.86 19.11
N VAL A 60 -28.68 22.07 18.11
CA VAL A 60 -27.77 21.59 17.06
C VAL A 60 -27.28 22.77 16.20
N GLU A 61 -28.17 23.64 15.76
CA GLU A 61 -27.79 24.81 14.95
C GLU A 61 -26.86 25.76 15.71
N LYS A 62 -27.09 25.97 17.01
CA LYS A 62 -26.18 26.73 17.88
C LYS A 62 -24.82 26.06 18.02
N LEU A 63 -24.76 24.73 18.11
CA LEU A 63 -23.48 24.02 18.18
C LEU A 63 -22.72 24.10 16.85
N LEU A 64 -23.44 24.15 15.73
CA LEU A 64 -22.86 24.25 14.39
C LEU A 64 -22.53 25.67 13.96
N SER A 65 -23.08 26.72 14.60
CA SER A 65 -22.83 28.11 14.23
C SER A 65 -21.36 28.50 14.38
N ASP A 66 -20.63 27.83 15.28
CA ASP A 66 -19.20 28.05 15.52
C ASP A 66 -18.31 27.60 14.34
N LEU A 67 -18.86 26.84 13.39
CA LEU A 67 -18.14 26.37 12.21
C LEU A 67 -18.17 27.43 11.09
N PRO A 68 -17.01 27.78 10.51
CA PRO A 68 -16.89 28.94 9.62
C PRO A 68 -17.58 28.76 8.27
N ARG A 69 -17.67 27.52 7.72
CA ARG A 69 -18.24 27.28 6.38
C ARG A 69 -19.59 26.59 6.41
N LYS A 70 -20.52 27.05 5.56
CA LYS A 70 -21.85 26.43 5.35
C LYS A 70 -21.76 24.93 5.05
N ARG A 71 -20.79 24.51 4.23
CA ARG A 71 -20.55 23.10 3.89
C ARG A 71 -20.18 22.24 5.10
N GLN A 72 -19.47 22.79 6.08
CA GLN A 72 -19.10 22.06 7.30
C GLN A 72 -20.32 21.88 8.19
N ARG A 73 -21.10 22.94 8.40
CA ARG A 73 -22.37 22.87 9.13
C ARG A 73 -23.26 21.80 8.53
N GLU A 74 -23.41 21.79 7.20
CA GLU A 74 -24.17 20.77 6.49
C GLU A 74 -23.63 19.35 6.68
N HIS A 75 -22.31 19.19 6.64
CA HIS A 75 -21.67 17.91 6.91
C HIS A 75 -22.01 17.38 8.31
N PHE A 76 -21.86 18.21 9.35
CA PHE A 76 -22.12 17.78 10.73
C PHE A 76 -23.62 17.60 11.05
N ARG A 77 -24.53 18.27 10.33
CA ARG A 77 -25.97 17.92 10.36
C ARG A 77 -26.19 16.49 9.87
N ASN A 78 -25.55 16.10 8.77
CA ASN A 78 -25.64 14.73 8.26
C ASN A 78 -25.00 13.71 9.23
N VAL A 79 -23.92 14.08 9.93
CA VAL A 79 -23.35 13.25 11.02
C VAL A 79 -24.38 13.06 12.14
N TRP A 80 -25.06 14.13 12.55
CA TRP A 80 -26.11 14.08 13.56
C TRP A 80 -27.28 13.19 13.12
N LEU A 81 -27.81 13.41 11.90
CA LEU A 81 -28.92 12.63 11.34
C LEU A 81 -28.58 11.15 11.23
N ARG A 82 -27.34 10.82 10.85
CA ARG A 82 -26.86 9.43 10.82
C ARG A 82 -26.82 8.82 12.21
N ALA A 83 -26.32 9.55 13.21
CA ALA A 83 -26.30 9.09 14.59
C ALA A 83 -27.72 8.93 15.16
N TYR A 84 -28.66 9.74 14.73
CA TYR A 84 -30.08 9.61 15.08
C TYR A 84 -30.66 8.31 14.52
N ARG A 85 -30.45 8.04 13.22
CA ARG A 85 -30.96 6.84 12.53
C ARG A 85 -30.27 5.54 12.94
N SER A 86 -29.07 5.59 13.52
CA SER A 86 -28.32 4.38 13.91
C SER A 86 -28.85 3.70 15.18
N VAL A 87 -29.68 4.40 15.95
CA VAL A 87 -30.29 3.87 17.17
C VAL A 87 -31.38 2.87 16.76
N LYS A 88 -31.25 1.64 17.25
CA LYS A 88 -32.25 0.59 17.02
C LYS A 88 -33.48 0.81 17.90
N ASP A 89 -34.64 0.50 17.35
CA ASP A 89 -35.90 0.47 18.10
C ASP A 89 -35.81 -0.59 19.19
N ASP A 90 -36.08 -0.17 20.42
CA ASP A 90 -36.12 -1.03 21.62
C ASP A 90 -37.54 -1.12 22.20
N GLY A 91 -38.56 -0.61 21.50
CA GLY A 91 -39.95 -0.57 21.93
C GLY A 91 -40.23 0.46 23.03
N SER A 92 -39.26 1.28 23.41
CA SER A 92 -39.44 2.28 24.47
C SER A 92 -40.21 3.51 23.98
N ILE A 93 -41.01 4.11 24.88
CA ILE A 93 -41.69 5.40 24.62
C ILE A 93 -40.65 6.48 24.25
N SER A 94 -39.47 6.44 24.87
CA SER A 94 -38.39 7.38 24.56
C SER A 94 -37.84 7.20 23.14
N PHE A 95 -37.86 5.99 22.58
CA PHE A 95 -37.52 5.74 21.18
C PHE A 95 -38.63 6.21 20.25
N SER A 96 -39.88 5.84 20.54
CA SER A 96 -41.02 6.25 19.69
C SER A 96 -41.18 7.78 19.62
N LEU A 97 -40.85 8.48 20.70
CA LEU A 97 -40.85 9.96 20.76
C LEU A 97 -39.57 10.61 20.21
N GLY A 98 -38.59 9.84 19.71
CA GLY A 98 -37.34 10.36 19.13
C GLY A 98 -36.30 10.88 20.14
N ASN A 99 -36.62 10.90 21.44
CA ASN A 99 -35.76 11.47 22.48
C ASN A 99 -34.47 10.68 22.68
N LYS A 100 -34.58 9.34 22.60
CA LYS A 100 -33.42 8.45 22.78
C LYS A 100 -32.43 8.67 21.64
N GLN A 101 -32.94 8.72 20.42
CA GLN A 101 -32.19 8.95 19.19
C GLN A 101 -31.52 10.33 19.22
N ALA A 102 -32.29 11.38 19.53
CA ALA A 102 -31.76 12.74 19.61
C ALA A 102 -30.69 12.90 20.70
N ARG A 103 -30.85 12.26 21.86
CA ARG A 103 -29.84 12.27 22.94
C ARG A 103 -28.53 11.62 22.49
N ILE A 104 -28.60 10.48 21.83
CA ILE A 104 -27.41 9.77 21.30
C ILE A 104 -26.76 10.60 20.18
N ALA A 105 -27.55 11.18 19.28
CA ALA A 105 -27.07 12.05 18.21
C ALA A 105 -26.38 13.31 18.74
N ASN A 106 -26.96 13.99 19.73
CA ASN A 106 -26.35 15.15 20.39
C ASN A 106 -25.04 14.79 21.09
N THR A 107 -25.00 13.64 21.79
CA THR A 107 -23.79 13.16 22.46
C THR A 107 -22.69 12.87 21.44
N THR A 108 -23.06 12.22 20.32
CA THR A 108 -22.13 11.90 19.23
C THR A 108 -21.60 13.18 18.59
N LEU A 109 -22.47 14.14 18.25
CA LEU A 109 -22.06 15.40 17.65
C LEU A 109 -21.13 16.19 18.57
N ARG A 110 -21.44 16.25 19.88
CA ARG A 110 -20.59 16.91 20.87
C ARG A 110 -19.23 16.22 20.97
N ASP A 111 -19.19 14.89 21.09
CA ASP A 111 -17.94 14.12 21.17
C ASP A 111 -17.06 14.29 19.93
N VAL A 112 -17.67 14.31 18.74
CA VAL A 112 -16.97 14.58 17.49
C VAL A 112 -16.37 15.98 17.51
N LEU A 113 -17.19 17.01 17.76
CA LEU A 113 -16.75 18.41 17.69
C LEU A 113 -15.76 18.82 18.78
N THR A 114 -15.78 18.14 19.93
CA THR A 114 -14.89 18.45 21.06
C THR A 114 -13.68 17.51 21.06
N ASN A 115 -13.87 16.25 21.45
CA ASN A 115 -12.76 15.34 21.73
C ASN A 115 -12.07 14.82 20.45
N ARG A 116 -12.85 14.35 19.47
CA ARG A 116 -12.28 13.60 18.33
C ARG A 116 -11.60 14.52 17.33
N LEU A 117 -12.20 15.66 17.01
CA LEU A 117 -11.56 16.64 16.13
C LEU A 117 -10.32 17.26 16.78
N GLU A 118 -10.36 17.55 18.07
CA GLU A 118 -9.18 18.03 18.81
C GLU A 118 -8.03 17.02 18.71
N ALA A 119 -8.29 15.72 18.98
CA ALA A 119 -7.30 14.67 18.84
C ALA A 119 -6.72 14.56 17.42
N VAL A 120 -7.52 14.83 16.38
CA VAL A 120 -7.03 14.91 14.99
C VAL A 120 -6.15 16.14 14.80
N PHE A 121 -6.58 17.32 15.24
CA PHE A 121 -5.83 18.57 15.08
C PHE A 121 -4.51 18.57 15.85
N GLU A 122 -4.43 17.90 17.00
CA GLU A 122 -3.19 17.71 17.75
C GLU A 122 -2.10 17.00 16.93
N GLN A 123 -2.47 16.16 15.95
CA GLN A 123 -1.54 15.49 15.04
C GLN A 123 -1.02 16.43 13.92
N TYR A 124 -1.68 17.57 13.69
CA TYR A 124 -1.38 18.51 12.62
C TYR A 124 -1.15 19.93 13.15
N ARG A 125 -0.19 20.09 14.05
CA ARG A 125 0.26 21.38 14.61
C ARG A 125 1.03 22.21 13.57
N ILE A 126 0.31 22.75 12.60
CA ILE A 126 0.87 23.52 11.48
C ILE A 126 0.80 25.02 11.80
N SER A 127 1.96 25.68 11.87
CA SER A 127 2.08 27.11 12.20
C SER A 127 2.56 27.93 10.99
N VAL A 128 1.63 28.24 10.09
CA VAL A 128 1.93 29.00 8.85
C VAL A 128 0.93 30.14 8.58
N SER A 129 0.03 30.45 9.52
CA SER A 129 -0.98 31.52 9.40
C SER A 129 -0.35 32.89 9.18
N TRP A 130 0.74 33.19 9.88
CA TRP A 130 1.51 34.44 9.79
C TRP A 130 2.03 34.76 8.38
N LEU A 131 2.14 33.76 7.50
CA LEU A 131 2.53 33.98 6.10
C LEU A 131 1.42 34.62 5.26
N LEU A 132 0.16 34.49 5.67
CA LEU A 132 -0.98 35.03 4.92
C LEU A 132 -1.14 36.55 5.11
N GLU A 133 -0.64 37.13 6.20
CA GLU A 133 -0.96 38.50 6.61
C GLU A 133 0.16 39.53 6.35
N ARG A 134 1.38 39.12 5.96
CA ARG A 134 2.56 40.03 5.92
C ARG A 134 3.36 39.98 4.62
N LYS A 135 4.06 41.09 4.33
CA LYS A 135 4.92 41.29 3.15
C LYS A 135 6.43 41.04 3.40
N HIS A 136 6.90 41.00 4.66
CA HIS A 136 8.31 40.81 5.02
C HIS A 136 8.47 39.78 6.16
N TYR A 137 9.55 38.99 6.13
CA TYR A 137 9.74 37.82 7.00
C TYR A 137 11.18 37.78 7.57
N SER A 138 11.37 37.40 8.85
CA SER A 138 12.69 37.28 9.50
C SER A 138 12.83 36.00 10.34
N ALA A 139 14.07 35.47 10.42
CA ALA A 139 14.43 34.23 11.11
C ALA A 139 14.02 34.19 12.60
N ASN A 140 14.29 35.28 13.31
CA ASN A 140 13.92 35.44 14.72
C ASN A 140 12.40 35.32 14.94
N LEU A 141 11.58 35.73 13.97
CA LEU A 141 10.13 35.68 14.08
C LEU A 141 9.58 34.25 13.99
N ALA A 142 10.17 33.39 13.15
CA ALA A 142 9.75 31.99 13.04
C ALA A 142 10.14 31.15 14.27
N MET A 143 11.25 31.51 14.93
CA MET A 143 11.69 30.87 16.18
C MET A 143 10.90 31.34 17.42
N GLN A 144 10.34 32.55 17.40
CA GLN A 144 9.67 33.18 18.56
C GLN A 144 8.16 33.00 18.60
N LYS A 145 7.54 32.30 17.63
CA LYS A 145 6.08 32.22 17.55
C LYS A 145 5.56 30.83 17.93
N PRO A 146 4.70 30.74 18.95
CA PRO A 146 4.13 29.46 19.40
C PRO A 146 3.28 28.85 18.29
N VAL A 147 3.06 27.54 18.39
CA VAL A 147 2.08 26.81 17.56
C VAL A 147 0.76 27.56 17.61
N ASP A 148 0.24 27.95 16.45
CA ASP A 148 -1.06 28.59 16.37
C ASP A 148 -2.14 27.60 16.82
N SER A 149 -2.61 27.77 18.06
CA SER A 149 -3.58 26.87 18.69
C SER A 149 -5.00 27.03 18.12
N LYS A 150 -5.28 28.08 17.32
CA LYS A 150 -6.63 28.40 16.85
C LYS A 150 -6.76 28.89 15.39
N GLY A 151 -5.69 29.25 14.67
CA GLY A 151 -5.80 30.26 13.60
C GLY A 151 -5.66 29.84 12.13
N LEU A 152 -5.34 28.60 11.76
CA LEU A 152 -5.39 28.19 10.35
C LEU A 152 -6.17 26.90 10.13
N HIS A 153 -7.35 27.02 9.52
CA HIS A 153 -8.05 25.88 8.96
C HIS A 153 -7.33 25.37 7.70
N PHE A 154 -6.16 24.76 7.89
CA PHE A 154 -5.26 24.33 6.82
C PHE A 154 -5.94 23.42 5.78
N TYR A 155 -6.85 22.56 6.24
CA TYR A 155 -7.66 21.67 5.39
C TYR A 155 -8.68 22.42 4.51
N LEU A 156 -8.98 23.69 4.81
CA LEU A 156 -9.92 24.52 4.07
C LEU A 156 -9.26 25.35 2.95
N LEU A 157 -7.93 25.39 2.90
CA LEU A 157 -7.19 26.21 1.93
C LEU A 157 -7.33 25.67 0.50
N GLY A 158 -7.54 26.59 -0.45
CA GLY A 158 -7.52 26.27 -1.88
C GLY A 158 -6.10 26.06 -2.41
N GLU A 159 -5.97 25.47 -3.59
CA GLU A 159 -4.68 25.22 -4.22
C GLU A 159 -3.85 26.49 -4.41
N ARG A 160 -4.49 27.61 -4.82
CA ARG A 160 -3.84 28.91 -4.97
C ARG A 160 -3.19 29.39 -3.67
N GLN A 161 -3.91 29.27 -2.55
CA GLN A 161 -3.41 29.67 -1.23
C GLN A 161 -2.24 28.78 -0.80
N LEU A 162 -2.30 27.47 -1.08
CA LEU A 162 -1.18 26.56 -0.81
C LEU A 162 0.06 26.91 -1.63
N LYS A 163 -0.09 27.29 -2.90
CA LYS A 163 1.02 27.75 -3.75
C LYS A 163 1.64 29.04 -3.21
N GLU A 164 0.80 29.97 -2.75
CA GLU A 164 1.27 31.22 -2.15
C GLU A 164 2.07 30.96 -0.86
N ILE A 165 1.55 30.12 0.05
CA ILE A 165 2.27 29.72 1.26
C ILE A 165 3.59 29.01 0.90
N ALA A 166 3.58 28.12 -0.09
CA ALA A 166 4.76 27.39 -0.53
C ALA A 166 5.86 28.32 -1.05
N TYR A 167 5.49 29.32 -1.85
CA TYR A 167 6.39 30.34 -2.36
C TYR A 167 6.98 31.18 -1.21
N LYS A 168 6.14 31.65 -0.29
CA LYS A 168 6.58 32.45 0.86
C LYS A 168 7.49 31.66 1.80
N LEU A 169 7.23 30.36 2.02
CA LEU A 169 8.13 29.48 2.77
C LEU A 169 9.50 29.37 2.08
N ALA A 170 9.51 29.10 0.77
CA ALA A 170 10.76 29.01 0.01
C ALA A 170 11.58 30.31 0.10
N LEU A 171 10.94 31.46 -0.07
CA LEU A 171 11.57 32.78 0.07
C LEU A 171 12.10 33.00 1.49
N HIS A 172 11.33 32.60 2.51
CA HIS A 172 11.74 32.74 3.90
C HIS A 172 12.98 31.89 4.24
N PHE A 173 13.01 30.63 3.81
CA PHE A 173 14.18 29.78 4.00
C PHE A 173 15.39 30.25 3.18
N ASN A 174 15.16 30.87 2.03
CA ASN A 174 16.22 31.48 1.24
C ASN A 174 16.85 32.68 1.99
N GLY A 175 16.02 33.56 2.57
CA GLY A 175 16.47 34.63 3.46
C GLY A 175 17.22 34.09 4.68
N LEU A 176 16.66 33.09 5.37
CA LEU A 176 17.30 32.44 6.53
C LEU A 176 18.70 31.91 6.22
N GLN A 177 18.89 31.26 5.07
CA GLN A 177 20.19 30.77 4.64
C GLN A 177 21.15 31.91 4.28
N SER A 178 20.64 32.98 3.67
CA SER A 178 21.44 34.15 3.28
C SER A 178 21.93 34.92 4.51
N ASP A 179 21.03 35.23 5.45
CA ASP A 179 21.33 35.91 6.71
C ASP A 179 22.39 35.13 7.51
N PHE A 180 22.25 33.79 7.60
CA PHE A 180 23.23 32.94 8.29
C PHE A 180 24.63 33.02 7.64
N VAL A 181 24.69 33.02 6.30
CA VAL A 181 25.95 33.11 5.57
C VAL A 181 26.59 34.49 5.76
N GLU A 182 25.79 35.56 5.75
CA GLU A 182 26.23 36.92 6.00
C GLU A 182 26.79 37.08 7.43
N ASP A 183 26.09 36.56 8.44
CA ASP A 183 26.55 36.56 9.82
C ASP A 183 27.88 35.81 9.99
N CYS A 184 28.02 34.65 9.33
CA CYS A 184 29.28 33.90 9.31
C CYS A 184 30.41 34.70 8.64
N ALA A 185 30.13 35.41 7.55
CA ALA A 185 31.10 36.25 6.86
C ALA A 185 31.54 37.43 7.73
N ASN A 186 30.61 38.08 8.42
CA ASN A 186 30.87 39.17 9.36
C ASN A 186 31.73 38.71 10.54
N GLN A 187 31.39 37.57 11.16
CA GLN A 187 32.18 36.98 12.23
C GLN A 187 33.59 36.56 11.78
N LYS A 188 33.75 36.09 10.54
CA LYS A 188 35.06 35.81 9.93
C LYS A 188 35.87 37.10 9.77
N ALA A 189 35.25 38.20 9.35
CA ALA A 189 35.91 39.49 9.16
C ALA A 189 36.49 40.06 10.48
N ILE A 190 35.83 39.79 11.61
CA ILE A 190 36.30 40.20 12.95
C ILE A 190 37.15 39.12 13.66
N GLY A 191 37.57 38.07 12.94
CA GLY A 191 38.49 37.04 13.45
C GLY A 191 37.87 36.02 14.42
N LEU A 192 36.54 36.01 14.58
CA LEU A 192 35.83 35.07 15.46
C LEU A 192 35.57 33.71 14.80
N LEU A 193 35.72 33.60 13.48
CA LEU A 193 35.50 32.38 12.71
C LEU A 193 36.71 32.06 11.82
N SER A 194 37.18 30.81 11.89
CA SER A 194 38.28 30.33 11.05
C SER A 194 37.76 29.67 9.76
N ALA A 195 38.59 29.63 8.71
CA ALA A 195 38.23 28.96 7.45
C ALA A 195 38.10 27.43 7.55
N VAL A 196 38.56 26.82 8.66
CA VAL A 196 38.60 25.37 8.88
C VAL A 196 37.22 24.80 9.28
N ASP A 197 36.24 25.67 9.58
CA ASP A 197 34.94 25.29 10.16
C ASP A 197 33.81 25.04 9.14
N PHE A 198 34.08 24.96 7.83
CA PHE A 198 33.01 24.91 6.81
C PHE A 198 32.00 23.76 7.01
N SER A 199 32.46 22.57 7.39
CA SER A 199 31.57 21.44 7.69
C SER A 199 30.74 21.64 8.96
N ARG A 200 31.25 22.39 9.94
CA ARG A 200 30.51 22.77 11.15
C ARG A 200 29.40 23.76 10.78
N LEU A 201 29.73 24.81 10.04
CA LEU A 201 28.78 25.84 9.60
C LEU A 201 27.64 25.25 8.77
N SER A 202 27.93 24.32 7.85
CA SER A 202 26.89 23.62 7.07
C SER A 202 25.94 22.80 7.96
N SER A 203 26.49 22.14 8.98
CA SER A 203 25.71 21.38 9.96
C SER A 203 24.85 22.28 10.85
N ASP A 204 25.37 23.44 11.25
CA ASP A 204 24.66 24.42 12.07
C ASP A 204 23.50 25.05 11.28
N LEU A 205 23.74 25.43 10.02
CA LEU A 205 22.69 25.93 9.13
C LEU A 205 21.59 24.88 8.87
N HIS A 206 21.99 23.64 8.63
CA HIS A 206 21.05 22.52 8.47
C HIS A 206 20.19 22.34 9.72
N ARG A 207 20.80 22.37 10.91
CA ARG A 207 20.09 22.25 12.18
C ARG A 207 19.12 23.41 12.40
N LEU A 208 19.53 24.64 12.11
CA LEU A 208 18.67 25.82 12.16
C LEU A 208 17.44 25.64 11.27
N CYS A 209 17.63 25.26 10.00
CA CYS A 209 16.52 25.01 9.08
C CYS A 209 15.62 23.85 9.54
N ALA A 210 16.20 22.78 10.10
CA ALA A 210 15.48 21.63 10.62
C ALA A 210 14.58 22.01 11.80
N ASP A 211 15.11 22.82 12.74
CA ASP A 211 14.37 23.31 13.90
C ASP A 211 13.22 24.24 13.48
N VAL A 212 13.45 25.17 12.55
CA VAL A 212 12.38 26.00 12.00
C VAL A 212 11.30 25.13 11.33
N CYS A 213 11.71 24.17 10.48
CA CYS A 213 10.81 23.22 9.83
C CYS A 213 9.95 22.45 10.85
N LYS A 214 10.55 21.95 11.93
CA LYS A 214 9.86 21.26 13.02
C LYS A 214 8.85 22.18 13.72
N ASN A 215 9.27 23.41 14.06
CA ASN A 215 8.43 24.37 14.79
C ASN A 215 7.18 24.79 14.00
N ILE A 216 7.28 24.86 12.67
CA ILE A 216 6.11 25.15 11.81
C ILE A 216 5.24 23.93 11.48
N GLY A 217 5.60 22.73 11.99
CA GLY A 217 4.83 21.49 11.81
C GLY A 217 5.23 20.63 10.61
N PHE A 218 6.39 20.88 9.99
CA PHE A 218 6.89 20.15 8.83
C PHE A 218 8.33 19.64 9.03
N PRO A 219 8.57 18.72 9.99
CA PRO A 219 9.91 18.23 10.27
C PRO A 219 10.58 17.62 9.03
N LEU A 220 11.89 17.87 8.90
CA LEU A 220 12.70 17.30 7.82
C LEU A 220 12.81 15.77 7.97
N LYS A 221 13.19 15.08 6.88
CA LYS A 221 13.31 13.62 6.92
C LYS A 221 14.40 13.16 7.88
N SER A 222 15.46 13.96 7.99
CA SER A 222 16.57 13.71 8.90
C SER A 222 16.28 14.01 10.37
N GLN A 223 15.12 14.62 10.71
CA GLN A 223 14.82 15.11 12.06
C GLN A 223 15.02 14.06 13.15
N HIS A 224 14.46 12.86 12.98
CA HIS A 224 14.62 11.77 13.94
C HIS A 224 16.09 11.37 14.15
N ARG A 225 16.92 11.43 13.09
CA ARG A 225 18.34 11.11 13.21
C ARG A 225 19.09 12.19 13.99
N LEU A 226 18.74 13.45 13.80
CA LEU A 226 19.28 14.57 14.58
C LEU A 226 18.94 14.41 16.07
N GLU A 227 17.70 14.05 16.38
CA GLU A 227 17.23 13.83 17.76
C GLU A 227 17.92 12.64 18.45
N GLU A 228 18.28 11.61 17.68
CA GLU A 228 19.09 10.48 18.16
C GLU A 228 20.61 10.78 18.21
N GLY A 229 21.05 12.00 17.88
CA GLY A 229 22.47 12.37 17.83
C GLY A 229 23.26 11.69 16.69
N LYS A 230 22.59 11.18 15.65
CA LYS A 230 23.24 10.52 14.51
C LYS A 230 23.75 11.55 13.50
N ARG A 231 25.01 11.41 13.09
CA ARG A 231 25.62 12.24 12.03
C ARG A 231 24.94 12.03 10.67
N LEU A 232 24.72 13.14 9.97
CA LEU A 232 24.24 13.18 8.58
C LEU A 232 25.44 13.34 7.63
N SER A 233 25.31 12.83 6.40
CA SER A 233 26.31 13.13 5.36
C SER A 233 26.12 14.54 4.82
N VAL A 234 27.19 15.14 4.30
CA VAL A 234 27.16 16.47 3.66
C VAL A 234 26.08 16.55 2.58
N GLN A 235 26.03 15.55 1.68
CA GLN A 235 25.00 15.47 0.64
C GLN A 235 23.57 15.40 1.20
N GLN A 236 23.35 14.75 2.37
CA GLN A 236 22.03 14.73 3.01
C GLN A 236 21.63 16.11 3.54
N GLN A 237 22.59 16.83 4.14
CA GLN A 237 22.38 18.18 4.66
C GLN A 237 22.09 19.16 3.53
N GLU A 238 22.97 19.23 2.53
CA GLU A 238 22.81 20.08 1.34
C GLU A 238 21.50 19.78 0.59
N GLY A 239 21.19 18.51 0.39
CA GLY A 239 19.95 18.12 -0.30
C GLY A 239 18.68 18.49 0.47
N GLU A 240 18.72 18.65 1.79
CA GLU A 240 17.60 19.18 2.56
C GLU A 240 17.58 20.72 2.58
N LEU A 241 18.74 21.38 2.66
CA LEU A 241 18.87 22.84 2.54
C LEU A 241 18.34 23.35 1.20
N LEU A 242 18.66 22.66 0.10
CA LEU A 242 18.14 22.99 -1.23
C LEU A 242 16.63 22.72 -1.39
N ARG A 243 16.06 21.81 -0.60
CA ARG A 243 14.60 21.56 -0.63
C ARG A 243 13.81 22.63 0.10
N VAL A 244 14.29 23.11 1.24
CA VAL A 244 13.56 24.12 2.02
C VAL A 244 13.49 25.47 1.31
N VAL A 245 14.37 25.75 0.36
CA VAL A 245 14.30 26.94 -0.51
C VAL A 245 13.51 26.72 -1.81
N CYS A 246 12.91 25.54 -2.00
CA CYS A 246 12.21 25.17 -3.24
C CYS A 246 10.69 25.26 -3.09
N GLU A 247 10.00 26.11 -3.87
CA GLU A 247 8.54 26.24 -3.71
C GLU A 247 7.78 24.97 -4.12
N LYS A 248 8.29 24.23 -5.13
CA LYS A 248 7.71 22.96 -5.57
C LYS A 248 7.75 21.89 -4.47
N TYR A 249 8.83 21.88 -3.67
CA TYR A 249 8.95 21.00 -2.52
C TYR A 249 7.86 21.32 -1.49
N TRP A 250 7.74 22.59 -1.11
CA TRP A 250 6.74 23.04 -0.14
C TRP A 250 5.31 22.77 -0.61
N PHE A 251 4.98 23.11 -1.86
CA PHE A 251 3.63 22.88 -2.38
C PHE A 251 3.24 21.41 -2.30
N ARG A 252 4.15 20.49 -2.67
CA ARG A 252 3.91 19.05 -2.56
C ARG A 252 3.75 18.61 -1.10
N THR A 253 4.59 19.11 -0.20
CA THR A 253 4.54 18.78 1.24
C THR A 253 3.23 19.27 1.86
N LEU A 254 2.83 20.51 1.60
CA LEU A 254 1.58 21.11 2.06
C LEU A 254 0.38 20.35 1.50
N ARG A 255 0.34 20.09 0.18
CA ARG A 255 -0.79 19.40 -0.46
C ARG A 255 -0.97 17.97 0.05
N ASN A 256 0.12 17.23 0.24
CA ASN A 256 0.06 15.86 0.77
C ASN A 256 -0.42 15.85 2.23
N THR A 257 0.07 16.80 3.04
CA THR A 257 -0.35 16.94 4.44
C THR A 257 -1.83 17.33 4.52
N GLN A 258 -2.28 18.24 3.65
CA GLN A 258 -3.68 18.67 3.61
C GLN A 258 -4.62 17.52 3.25
N LYS A 259 -4.29 16.73 2.21
CA LYS A 259 -5.09 15.56 1.82
C LYS A 259 -5.21 14.55 2.97
N ARG A 260 -4.13 14.31 3.71
CA ARG A 260 -4.14 13.41 4.88
C ARG A 260 -4.96 13.96 6.03
N LEU A 261 -4.83 15.25 6.33
CA LEU A 261 -5.65 15.91 7.35
C LEU A 261 -7.14 15.82 6.98
N ILE A 262 -7.52 16.08 5.73
CA ILE A 262 -8.92 15.95 5.28
C ILE A 262 -9.44 14.53 5.52
N GLU A 263 -8.66 13.51 5.15
CA GLU A 263 -9.05 12.13 5.40
C GLU A 263 -9.08 11.78 6.90
N HIS A 264 -8.12 12.28 7.68
CA HIS A 264 -8.10 12.03 9.12
C HIS A 264 -9.29 12.68 9.82
N LEU A 265 -9.73 13.86 9.37
CA LEU A 265 -10.96 14.47 9.81
C LEU A 265 -12.17 13.59 9.45
N ALA A 266 -12.22 13.00 8.25
CA ALA A 266 -13.28 12.07 7.85
C ALA A 266 -13.30 10.80 8.75
N ILE A 267 -12.13 10.25 9.10
CA ILE A 267 -11.99 9.16 10.08
C ILE A 267 -12.50 9.61 11.46
N GLY A 268 -12.09 10.80 11.91
CA GLY A 268 -12.51 11.40 13.18
C GLY A 268 -14.03 11.63 13.25
N CYS A 269 -14.66 12.05 12.15
CA CYS A 269 -16.10 12.24 12.05
C CYS A 269 -16.91 10.94 11.87
N GLY A 270 -16.25 9.78 11.75
CA GLY A 270 -16.91 8.49 11.51
C GLY A 270 -17.43 8.30 10.08
N GLU A 271 -16.98 9.12 9.12
CA GLU A 271 -17.27 8.93 7.70
C GLU A 271 -16.54 7.71 7.13
N VAL A 272 -15.39 7.38 7.72
CA VAL A 272 -14.65 6.16 7.40
C VAL A 272 -14.98 5.10 8.43
N SER A 273 -15.92 4.24 8.06
CA SER A 273 -16.43 3.17 8.93
C SER A 273 -17.12 2.08 8.10
N ALA A 274 -17.39 0.94 8.73
CA ALA A 274 -18.03 -0.21 8.08
C ALA A 274 -19.43 0.11 7.51
N LYS A 275 -20.14 1.10 8.08
CA LYS A 275 -21.52 1.43 7.72
C LYS A 275 -21.66 2.65 6.80
N VAL A 276 -20.55 3.34 6.49
CA VAL A 276 -20.58 4.57 5.69
C VAL A 276 -19.68 4.45 4.48
N SER A 277 -18.38 4.34 4.69
CA SER A 277 -17.38 4.25 3.63
C SER A 277 -16.16 3.53 4.19
N PRO A 278 -16.04 2.20 3.99
CA PRO A 278 -14.93 1.45 4.55
C PRO A 278 -13.61 1.85 3.90
N TYR A 279 -12.54 1.78 4.71
CA TYR A 279 -11.13 1.99 4.36
C TYR A 279 -10.73 3.42 4.00
N ILE A 280 -11.60 4.15 3.32
CA ILE A 280 -11.35 5.51 2.85
C ILE A 280 -12.67 6.26 2.64
N SER A 281 -12.67 7.58 2.81
CA SER A 281 -13.82 8.44 2.56
C SER A 281 -14.23 8.43 1.09
N THR A 282 -15.51 8.70 0.82
CA THR A 282 -16.05 8.78 -0.54
C THR A 282 -15.41 9.90 -1.36
N GLY A 283 -15.15 11.06 -0.73
CA GLY A 283 -14.47 12.19 -1.36
C GLY A 283 -13.07 11.83 -1.82
N THR A 284 -12.28 11.21 -0.94
CA THR A 284 -10.90 10.82 -1.28
C THR A 284 -10.86 9.68 -2.29
N LEU A 285 -11.81 8.74 -2.26
CA LEU A 285 -11.94 7.71 -3.30
C LEU A 285 -12.21 8.32 -4.68
N SER A 286 -13.08 9.34 -4.74
CA SER A 286 -13.36 10.08 -5.97
C SER A 286 -12.12 10.79 -6.51
N ASP A 287 -11.39 11.49 -5.64
CA ASP A 287 -10.12 12.14 -6.00
C ASP A 287 -9.09 11.13 -6.53
N TYR A 288 -9.00 9.95 -5.91
CA TYR A 288 -8.13 8.87 -6.37
C TYR A 288 -8.54 8.36 -7.75
N ARG A 289 -9.83 8.13 -8.00
CA ARG A 289 -10.35 7.70 -9.31
C ARG A 289 -10.04 8.74 -10.40
N ASN A 290 -10.25 10.02 -10.10
CA ASN A 290 -9.90 11.11 -11.01
C ASN A 290 -8.40 11.14 -11.31
N GLN A 291 -7.55 10.93 -10.30
CA GLN A 291 -6.10 10.83 -10.50
C GLN A 291 -5.72 9.62 -11.36
N GLN A 292 -6.34 8.45 -11.16
CA GLN A 292 -6.09 7.27 -11.99
C GLN A 292 -6.50 7.51 -13.45
N LYS A 293 -7.66 8.15 -13.68
CA LYS A 293 -8.12 8.54 -15.02
C LYS A 293 -7.14 9.51 -15.69
N ALA A 294 -6.69 10.54 -14.99
CA ALA A 294 -5.71 11.50 -15.50
C ALA A 294 -4.36 10.84 -15.82
N ASN A 295 -3.90 9.90 -14.97
CA ASN A 295 -2.67 9.15 -15.23
C ASN A 295 -2.79 8.28 -16.49
N LEU A 296 -3.93 7.59 -16.67
CA LEU A 296 -4.17 6.77 -17.85
C LEU A 296 -4.22 7.63 -19.12
N GLU A 297 -4.87 8.78 -19.05
CA GLU A 297 -4.92 9.73 -20.16
C GLU A 297 -3.51 10.25 -20.51
N TYR A 298 -2.68 10.55 -19.51
CA TYR A 298 -1.28 10.90 -19.74
C TYR A 298 -0.52 9.78 -20.45
N LEU A 299 -0.68 8.52 -20.04
CA LEU A 299 0.01 7.39 -20.70
C LEU A 299 -0.42 7.21 -22.17
N LYS A 300 -1.68 7.48 -22.49
CA LYS A 300 -2.21 7.39 -23.86
C LYS A 300 -1.70 8.50 -24.78
N GLN A 301 -1.40 9.68 -24.23
CA GLN A 301 -0.95 10.84 -25.00
C GLN A 301 0.58 10.90 -25.21
N MET A 302 1.31 9.93 -24.66
CA MET A 302 2.76 9.96 -24.58
C MET A 302 3.38 8.78 -25.32
N ILE A 303 4.52 9.04 -25.94
CA ILE A 303 5.40 8.04 -26.52
C ILE A 303 6.75 8.07 -25.81
N ILE A 304 7.48 6.96 -25.93
CA ILE A 304 8.88 6.84 -25.58
C ILE A 304 9.67 6.84 -26.87
N GLU A 305 10.64 7.74 -26.99
CA GLU A 305 11.54 7.85 -28.13
C GLU A 305 12.97 7.54 -27.69
N ASN A 306 13.70 6.78 -28.49
CA ASN A 306 15.12 6.55 -28.29
C ASN A 306 15.89 7.82 -28.68
N ILE A 307 16.74 8.30 -27.76
CA ILE A 307 17.54 9.52 -27.96
C ILE A 307 18.56 9.33 -29.09
N ASP A 308 19.09 8.11 -29.23
CA ASP A 308 20.15 7.80 -30.19
C ASP A 308 19.57 7.47 -31.59
N ASP A 309 18.30 7.09 -31.67
CA ASP A 309 17.58 6.79 -32.91
C ASP A 309 16.11 7.26 -32.80
N PRO A 310 15.78 8.47 -33.26
CA PRO A 310 14.42 9.02 -33.18
C PRO A 310 13.35 8.24 -33.95
N SER A 311 13.74 7.32 -34.85
CA SER A 311 12.78 6.44 -35.56
C SER A 311 12.27 5.31 -34.66
N ASP A 312 13.03 4.96 -33.62
CA ASP A 312 12.67 3.96 -32.62
C ASP A 312 11.75 4.58 -31.56
N GLN A 313 10.45 4.50 -31.81
CA GLN A 313 9.40 5.04 -30.97
C GLN A 313 8.41 3.96 -30.54
N VAL A 314 7.98 4.01 -29.28
CA VAL A 314 6.98 3.08 -28.73
C VAL A 314 5.95 3.85 -27.90
N GLU A 315 4.69 3.48 -28.00
CA GLU A 315 3.64 4.04 -27.13
C GLU A 315 3.94 3.77 -25.65
N LEU A 316 3.86 4.82 -24.82
CA LEU A 316 4.09 4.69 -23.38
C LEU A 316 3.03 3.77 -22.74
N MET A 317 1.80 3.78 -23.26
CA MET A 317 0.73 2.89 -22.82
C MET A 317 1.07 1.40 -23.04
N ALA A 318 1.58 1.04 -24.22
CA ALA A 318 1.98 -0.33 -24.53
C ALA A 318 3.11 -0.82 -23.61
N MET A 319 4.08 0.06 -23.31
CA MET A 319 5.16 -0.25 -22.36
C MET A 319 4.65 -0.39 -20.93
N TRP A 320 3.71 0.47 -20.51
CA TRP A 320 3.09 0.36 -19.20
C TRP A 320 2.34 -0.96 -19.02
N GLN A 321 1.59 -1.41 -20.04
CA GLN A 321 0.84 -2.68 -20.02
C GLN A 321 1.73 -3.89 -19.76
N LYS A 322 2.97 -3.88 -20.28
CA LYS A 322 3.99 -4.92 -20.10
C LYS A 322 4.82 -4.76 -18.82
N SER A 323 4.63 -3.67 -18.07
CA SER A 323 5.45 -3.34 -16.90
C SER A 323 4.81 -3.79 -15.58
N SER A 324 5.62 -3.84 -14.51
CA SER A 324 5.12 -4.02 -13.13
C SER A 324 4.24 -2.85 -12.62
N GLY A 325 4.09 -1.77 -13.40
CA GLY A 325 3.11 -0.73 -13.17
C GLY A 325 1.67 -1.19 -13.43
N ASN A 326 1.49 -2.19 -14.30
CA ASN A 326 0.22 -2.87 -14.50
C ASN A 326 -0.09 -3.77 -13.27
N PRO A 327 -1.23 -3.56 -12.57
CA PRO A 327 -1.60 -4.37 -11.41
C PRO A 327 -1.65 -5.87 -11.67
N ALA A 328 -2.06 -6.30 -12.86
CA ALA A 328 -2.14 -7.72 -13.23
C ALA A 328 -0.74 -8.37 -13.34
N ILE A 329 0.19 -7.70 -14.02
CA ILE A 329 1.60 -8.16 -14.12
C ILE A 329 2.25 -8.19 -12.74
N ARG A 330 2.02 -7.16 -11.92
CA ARG A 330 2.51 -7.10 -10.54
C ARG A 330 1.95 -8.23 -9.68
N PHE A 331 0.66 -8.56 -9.83
CA PHE A 331 0.01 -9.68 -9.14
C PHE A 331 0.68 -11.00 -9.54
N ASN A 332 0.81 -11.27 -10.84
CA ASN A 332 1.42 -12.50 -11.36
C ASN A 332 2.87 -12.67 -10.91
N GLU A 333 3.70 -11.63 -10.98
CA GLU A 333 5.09 -11.67 -10.50
C GLU A 333 5.15 -11.99 -9.01
N MET A 334 4.28 -11.38 -8.21
CA MET A 334 4.25 -11.61 -6.77
C MET A 334 3.79 -13.03 -6.41
N MET A 335 2.80 -13.56 -7.12
CA MET A 335 2.34 -14.94 -6.96
C MET A 335 3.41 -15.95 -7.37
N ASN A 336 4.12 -15.70 -8.48
CA ASN A 336 5.24 -16.54 -8.91
C ASN A 336 6.35 -16.59 -7.86
N ARG A 337 6.69 -15.41 -7.32
CA ARG A 337 7.68 -15.30 -6.25
C ARG A 337 7.26 -16.06 -4.99
N LEU A 338 6.03 -15.87 -4.52
CA LEU A 338 5.53 -16.57 -3.34
C LEU A 338 5.55 -18.09 -3.51
N ARG A 339 5.11 -18.57 -4.68
CA ARG A 339 5.16 -19.99 -5.03
C ARG A 339 6.57 -20.54 -4.94
N GLY A 340 7.55 -19.90 -5.59
CA GLY A 340 8.92 -20.42 -5.56
C GLY A 340 9.55 -20.39 -4.17
N VAL A 341 9.18 -19.40 -3.33
CA VAL A 341 9.63 -19.37 -1.93
C VAL A 341 9.01 -20.51 -1.11
N ASP A 342 7.72 -20.81 -1.31
CA ASP A 342 7.00 -21.90 -0.64
C ASP A 342 7.52 -23.29 -1.07
N GLU A 343 7.75 -23.48 -2.37
CA GLU A 343 8.34 -24.70 -2.94
C GLU A 343 9.73 -24.96 -2.35
N TRP A 344 10.60 -23.94 -2.36
CA TRP A 344 11.94 -24.03 -1.76
C TRP A 344 11.89 -24.28 -0.25
N ALA A 345 11.00 -23.59 0.47
CA ALA A 345 10.85 -23.76 1.91
C ALA A 345 10.43 -25.18 2.27
N THR A 346 9.47 -25.74 1.52
CA THR A 346 8.97 -27.10 1.70
C THR A 346 10.06 -28.13 1.44
N GLU A 347 10.84 -27.97 0.36
CA GLU A 347 11.96 -28.85 0.03
C GLU A 347 13.03 -28.86 1.13
N LYS A 348 13.32 -27.69 1.71
CA LYS A 348 14.32 -27.55 2.79
C LYS A 348 13.76 -27.83 4.20
N GLY A 349 12.51 -28.30 4.32
CA GLY A 349 11.91 -28.72 5.60
C GLY A 349 11.48 -27.58 6.53
N TYR A 350 11.25 -26.37 6.00
CA TYR A 350 10.69 -25.27 6.78
C TYR A 350 9.18 -25.43 6.98
N VAL A 351 8.68 -24.99 8.12
CA VAL A 351 7.25 -24.89 8.42
C VAL A 351 6.77 -23.46 8.22
N SER A 352 5.51 -23.29 7.83
CA SER A 352 4.92 -21.99 7.57
C SER A 352 3.86 -21.61 8.61
N LEU A 353 3.89 -20.34 9.02
CA LEU A 353 2.95 -19.73 9.94
C LEU A 353 2.30 -18.52 9.28
N PHE A 354 0.99 -18.39 9.42
CA PHE A 354 0.25 -17.20 9.04
C PHE A 354 -0.13 -16.40 10.30
N LEU A 355 0.55 -15.28 10.50
CA LEU A 355 0.37 -14.43 11.67
C LEU A 355 -0.44 -13.19 11.31
N THR A 356 -1.43 -12.85 12.11
CA THR A 356 -2.17 -11.59 11.98
C THR A 356 -1.92 -10.73 13.21
N MET A 357 -1.40 -9.52 12.97
CA MET A 357 -1.02 -8.56 14.01
C MET A 357 -1.85 -7.27 13.86
N THR A 358 -2.60 -6.93 14.90
CA THR A 358 -3.50 -5.77 14.93
C THR A 358 -3.18 -4.86 16.11
N ALA A 359 -3.43 -3.55 15.95
CA ALA A 359 -3.23 -2.56 17.00
C ALA A 359 -4.33 -2.62 18.10
N PRO A 360 -4.03 -2.17 19.33
CA PRO A 360 -5.02 -2.03 20.41
C PRO A 360 -6.25 -1.21 20.05
N SER A 361 -7.34 -1.34 20.81
CA SER A 361 -8.60 -0.61 20.54
C SER A 361 -8.41 0.91 20.48
N SER A 362 -7.47 1.48 21.23
CA SER A 362 -7.16 2.92 21.23
C SER A 362 -6.69 3.50 19.88
N PHE A 363 -6.34 2.64 18.91
CA PHE A 363 -5.97 3.03 17.54
C PHE A 363 -7.14 3.00 16.56
N HIS A 364 -8.26 2.36 16.92
CA HIS A 364 -9.42 2.19 16.03
C HIS A 364 -10.45 3.29 16.25
N ALA A 365 -10.80 4.02 15.20
CA ALA A 365 -11.69 5.17 15.27
C ALA A 365 -13.15 4.78 15.47
N THR A 366 -13.58 3.64 14.90
CA THR A 366 -14.96 3.14 14.96
C THR A 366 -15.03 1.63 15.14
N HIS A 367 -16.08 1.15 15.79
CA HIS A 367 -16.39 -0.28 15.90
C HIS A 367 -17.03 -0.82 14.61
N ASN A 368 -17.06 -2.14 14.42
CA ASN A 368 -17.63 -2.79 13.23
C ASN A 368 -19.12 -2.45 12.99
N ASN A 369 -19.85 -2.06 14.03
CA ASN A 369 -21.24 -1.60 13.93
C ASN A 369 -21.36 -0.14 13.46
N GLY A 370 -20.25 0.55 13.18
CA GLY A 370 -20.19 1.94 12.74
C GLY A 370 -20.24 2.98 13.87
N THR A 371 -20.32 2.55 15.14
CA THR A 371 -20.33 3.49 16.28
C THR A 371 -18.91 3.99 16.61
N ASN A 372 -18.83 5.23 17.09
CA ASN A 372 -17.56 5.83 17.50
C ASN A 372 -16.95 5.07 18.68
N ASN A 373 -15.64 4.80 18.59
CA ASN A 373 -14.88 4.23 19.69
C ASN A 373 -14.40 5.34 20.63
N LYS A 374 -14.86 5.31 21.90
CA LYS A 374 -14.48 6.29 22.93
C LYS A 374 -13.02 6.20 23.38
N LYS A 375 -12.35 5.07 23.13
CA LYS A 375 -10.94 4.87 23.48
C LYS A 375 -9.99 5.47 22.43
N TRP A 376 -10.49 5.86 21.26
CA TRP A 376 -9.65 6.33 20.17
C TRP A 376 -8.97 7.65 20.52
N LYS A 377 -7.65 7.70 20.38
CA LYS A 377 -6.82 8.87 20.73
C LYS A 377 -6.29 9.63 19.51
N GLY A 378 -7.06 9.68 18.42
CA GLY A 378 -6.65 10.39 17.20
C GLY A 378 -5.48 9.74 16.45
N ALA A 379 -5.26 8.43 16.60
CA ALA A 379 -4.21 7.75 15.85
C ALA A 379 -4.58 7.65 14.37
N ASP A 380 -3.75 8.21 13.49
CA ASP A 380 -3.91 8.07 12.04
C ASP A 380 -3.31 6.75 11.52
N PRO A 381 -3.64 6.30 10.29
CA PRO A 381 -3.10 5.07 9.73
C PRO A 381 -1.57 5.00 9.67
N ARG A 382 -0.87 6.14 9.56
CA ARG A 382 0.61 6.16 9.56
C ARG A 382 1.17 5.91 10.95
N THR A 383 0.55 6.48 11.97
CA THR A 383 0.87 6.30 13.39
C THR A 383 0.68 4.84 13.78
N THR A 384 -0.46 4.24 13.41
CA THR A 384 -0.71 2.81 13.62
C THR A 384 0.30 1.94 12.85
N HIS A 385 0.61 2.26 11.59
CA HIS A 385 1.60 1.52 10.82
C HIS A 385 3.01 1.61 11.42
N ALA A 386 3.39 2.77 11.98
CA ALA A 386 4.65 2.97 12.67
C ALA A 386 4.72 2.14 13.97
N TYR A 387 3.63 2.08 14.74
CA TYR A 387 3.52 1.21 15.91
C TYR A 387 3.73 -0.28 15.55
N LEU A 388 3.03 -0.78 14.53
CA LEU A 388 3.19 -2.16 14.06
C LEU A 388 4.61 -2.43 13.53
N SER A 389 5.21 -1.45 12.86
CA SER A 389 6.59 -1.52 12.38
C SER A 389 7.60 -1.60 13.52
N LYS A 390 7.39 -0.85 14.61
CA LYS A 390 8.21 -0.91 15.82
C LYS A 390 8.11 -2.27 16.48
N ASN A 391 6.90 -2.81 16.66
CA ASN A 391 6.69 -4.16 17.19
C ASN A 391 7.41 -5.21 16.36
N TRP A 392 7.28 -5.14 15.04
CA TRP A 392 7.99 -6.05 14.13
C TRP A 392 9.51 -5.92 14.23
N ALA A 393 10.05 -4.70 14.28
CA ALA A 393 11.49 -4.48 14.42
C ALA A 393 12.03 -5.11 15.72
N GLN A 394 11.32 -4.93 16.83
CA GLN A 394 11.68 -5.51 18.12
C GLN A 394 11.51 -7.05 18.14
N LEU A 395 10.45 -7.58 17.51
CA LEU A 395 10.28 -9.04 17.37
C LEU A 395 11.43 -9.67 16.59
N ARG A 396 11.86 -9.05 15.49
CA ARG A 396 13.03 -9.53 14.73
C ARG A 396 14.32 -9.49 15.53
N ALA A 397 14.51 -8.46 16.37
CA ALA A 397 15.65 -8.41 17.28
C ALA A 397 15.62 -9.55 18.31
N LEU A 398 14.43 -9.91 18.80
CA LEU A 398 14.25 -11.07 19.70
C LEU A 398 14.52 -12.41 19.01
N PHE A 399 14.16 -12.56 17.74
CA PHE A 399 14.52 -13.73 16.94
C PHE A 399 16.03 -13.83 16.74
N ALA A 400 16.69 -12.73 16.36
CA ALA A 400 18.14 -12.69 16.19
C ALA A 400 18.89 -13.04 17.48
N LYS A 401 18.45 -12.53 18.64
CA LYS A 401 19.04 -12.85 19.95
C LYS A 401 18.96 -14.34 20.30
N ARG A 402 17.98 -15.06 19.75
CA ARG A 402 17.75 -16.49 19.97
C ARG A 402 18.27 -17.37 18.83
N GLY A 403 18.92 -16.79 17.82
CA GLY A 403 19.39 -17.54 16.66
C GLY A 403 18.29 -18.04 15.72
N ILE A 404 17.07 -17.50 15.83
CA ILE A 404 15.93 -17.94 15.02
C ILE A 404 16.01 -17.30 13.63
N GLY A 405 16.22 -18.14 12.61
CA GLY A 405 16.16 -17.75 11.21
C GLY A 405 14.71 -17.74 10.69
N PHE A 406 14.34 -16.71 9.93
CA PHE A 406 13.02 -16.64 9.30
C PHE A 406 13.04 -15.86 7.98
N PHE A 407 12.12 -16.20 7.09
CA PHE A 407 11.88 -15.49 5.83
C PHE A 407 10.40 -15.52 5.46
N GLY A 408 10.00 -14.77 4.43
CA GLY A 408 8.62 -14.76 3.97
C GLY A 408 8.15 -13.39 3.48
N MET A 409 6.90 -13.05 3.79
CA MET A 409 6.22 -11.87 3.25
C MET A 409 5.29 -11.22 4.27
N ARG A 410 5.20 -9.89 4.20
CA ARG A 410 4.23 -9.05 4.91
C ARG A 410 3.22 -8.47 3.92
N GLY A 411 1.94 -8.61 4.23
CA GLY A 411 0.84 -7.80 3.70
C GLY A 411 0.33 -6.80 4.75
N VAL A 412 -0.13 -5.63 4.30
CA VAL A 412 -0.74 -4.60 5.15
C VAL A 412 -2.07 -4.21 4.52
N GLU A 413 -3.13 -4.25 5.32
CA GLU A 413 -4.50 -4.00 4.90
C GLU A 413 -5.18 -3.05 5.90
N PRO A 414 -6.10 -2.18 5.46
CA PRO A 414 -6.92 -1.40 6.38
C PRO A 414 -8.07 -2.24 6.95
N HIS A 415 -8.39 -2.04 8.22
CA HIS A 415 -9.72 -2.34 8.73
C HIS A 415 -10.76 -1.35 8.19
N HIS A 416 -12.04 -1.63 8.42
CA HIS A 416 -13.17 -0.81 7.95
C HIS A 416 -13.08 0.67 8.34
N ASP A 417 -12.37 0.99 9.42
CA ASP A 417 -12.14 2.33 9.95
C ASP A 417 -10.79 2.94 9.50
N ALA A 418 -10.16 2.37 8.48
CA ALA A 418 -8.83 2.69 7.94
C ALA A 418 -7.63 2.29 8.79
N THR A 419 -7.82 1.65 9.95
CA THR A 419 -6.73 1.24 10.84
C THR A 419 -5.93 0.09 10.21
N PRO A 420 -4.62 0.24 9.95
CA PRO A 420 -3.82 -0.83 9.38
C PRO A 420 -3.70 -2.03 10.31
N HIS A 421 -3.74 -3.23 9.74
CA HIS A 421 -3.31 -4.48 10.35
C HIS A 421 -2.38 -5.24 9.41
N TRP A 422 -1.59 -6.16 9.97
CA TRP A 422 -0.55 -6.88 9.24
C TRP A 422 -0.89 -8.35 9.15
N HIS A 423 -0.72 -8.90 7.94
CA HIS A 423 -0.65 -10.33 7.69
C HIS A 423 0.79 -10.70 7.37
N LEU A 424 1.34 -11.67 8.10
CA LEU A 424 2.71 -12.12 7.96
C LEU A 424 2.70 -13.60 7.62
N LEU A 425 3.18 -13.93 6.43
CA LEU A 425 3.54 -15.31 6.10
C LEU A 425 5.01 -15.51 6.47
N VAL A 426 5.26 -16.35 7.47
CA VAL A 426 6.59 -16.59 8.03
C VAL A 426 6.97 -18.06 7.85
N TYR A 427 8.15 -18.31 7.29
CA TYR A 427 8.78 -19.63 7.25
C TYR A 427 9.88 -19.71 8.29
N VAL A 428 9.86 -20.76 9.11
CA VAL A 428 10.82 -21.03 10.20
C VAL A 428 11.14 -22.51 10.26
N LYS A 429 12.23 -22.89 10.93
CA LYS A 429 12.49 -24.30 11.18
C LYS A 429 11.42 -24.88 12.11
N ALA A 430 11.12 -26.17 11.96
CA ALA A 430 10.13 -26.85 12.78
C ALA A 430 10.41 -26.73 14.29
N GLU A 431 11.69 -26.79 14.68
CA GLU A 431 12.16 -26.66 16.07
C GLU A 431 11.88 -25.28 16.69
N ASP A 432 11.89 -24.21 15.88
CA ASP A 432 11.71 -22.82 16.35
C ASP A 432 10.23 -22.40 16.42
N LYS A 433 9.32 -23.20 15.83
CA LYS A 433 7.91 -22.84 15.60
C LYS A 433 7.21 -22.35 16.87
N GLU A 434 7.29 -23.12 17.95
CA GLU A 434 6.59 -22.79 19.20
C GLU A 434 7.15 -21.52 19.86
N GLU A 435 8.47 -21.33 19.81
CA GLU A 435 9.13 -20.14 20.35
C GLU A 435 8.75 -18.90 19.54
N VAL A 436 8.66 -19.01 18.21
CA VAL A 436 8.19 -17.94 17.32
C VAL A 436 6.76 -17.53 17.68
N ILE A 437 5.85 -18.50 17.86
CA ILE A 437 4.45 -18.25 18.24
C ILE A 437 4.39 -17.55 19.61
N ARG A 438 5.16 -18.04 20.59
CA ARG A 438 5.21 -17.46 21.94
C ARG A 438 5.68 -16.01 21.92
N LEU A 439 6.78 -15.73 21.22
CA LEU A 439 7.34 -14.38 21.11
C LEU A 439 6.43 -13.44 20.34
N PHE A 440 5.82 -13.92 19.26
CA PHE A 440 4.85 -13.16 18.50
C PHE A 440 3.65 -12.74 19.37
N LYS A 441 3.03 -13.69 20.09
CA LYS A 441 1.89 -13.41 20.99
C LYS A 441 2.30 -12.46 22.11
N SER A 442 3.43 -12.69 22.76
CA SER A 442 3.95 -11.81 23.80
C SER A 442 4.14 -10.38 23.29
N LYS A 443 4.72 -10.22 22.10
CA LYS A 443 4.98 -8.91 21.52
C LYS A 443 3.72 -8.19 21.06
N ALA A 444 2.80 -8.91 20.42
CA ALA A 444 1.53 -8.37 19.95
C ALA A 444 0.61 -7.93 21.11
N LEU A 445 0.78 -8.49 22.31
CA LEU A 445 0.00 -8.18 23.51
C LEU A 445 0.71 -7.24 24.51
N GLU A 446 1.86 -6.66 24.16
CA GLU A 446 2.65 -5.83 25.08
C GLU A 446 1.94 -4.56 25.54
N LEU A 447 1.22 -3.90 24.63
CA LEU A 447 0.40 -2.71 24.93
C LEU A 447 -1.05 -3.14 25.05
N ASP A 448 -1.75 -2.80 26.13
CA ASP A 448 -3.20 -3.06 26.33
C ASP A 448 -3.60 -4.54 26.08
N GLY A 449 -2.77 -5.51 26.47
CA GLY A 449 -2.95 -6.95 26.16
C GLY A 449 -4.09 -7.65 26.93
N ASP A 450 -4.57 -6.99 27.98
CA ASP A 450 -5.66 -7.35 28.88
C ASP A 450 -7.03 -6.86 28.38
N GLU A 451 -7.09 -6.12 27.27
CA GLU A 451 -8.36 -5.74 26.65
C GLU A 451 -9.20 -6.95 26.24
N PHE A 452 -10.52 -6.81 26.40
CA PHE A 452 -11.46 -7.85 26.01
C PHE A 452 -11.28 -8.24 24.53
N GLY A 453 -11.05 -9.53 24.27
CA GLY A 453 -10.83 -10.06 22.93
C GLY A 453 -9.41 -9.86 22.37
N ALA A 454 -8.50 -9.19 23.07
CA ALA A 454 -7.12 -8.95 22.60
C ALA A 454 -6.40 -10.26 22.21
N LYS A 455 -6.42 -11.26 23.09
CA LYS A 455 -5.81 -12.59 22.86
C LYS A 455 -6.38 -13.32 21.64
N LYS A 456 -7.63 -13.03 21.27
CA LYS A 456 -8.31 -13.66 20.12
C LYS A 456 -8.04 -12.93 18.81
N HIS A 457 -8.05 -11.60 18.84
CA HIS A 457 -8.09 -10.77 17.63
C HIS A 457 -6.77 -10.07 17.28
N ARG A 458 -5.88 -9.82 18.25
CA ARG A 458 -4.64 -9.06 18.01
C ARG A 458 -3.43 -9.89 17.62
N CYS A 459 -3.41 -11.17 18.00
CA CYS A 459 -2.29 -12.07 17.82
C CYS A 459 -2.75 -13.44 17.30
N ARG A 460 -3.55 -13.42 16.23
CA ARG A 460 -4.01 -14.67 15.61
C ARG A 460 -2.83 -15.35 14.91
N VAL A 461 -2.72 -16.64 15.14
CA VAL A 461 -1.72 -17.53 14.55
C VAL A 461 -2.49 -18.67 13.91
N ASP A 462 -2.36 -18.81 12.61
CA ASP A 462 -2.82 -19.98 11.88
C ASP A 462 -1.59 -20.79 11.46
N GLU A 463 -1.47 -22.00 11.99
CA GLU A 463 -0.48 -22.98 11.53
C GLU A 463 -0.96 -23.55 10.20
N ILE A 464 -0.13 -23.43 9.17
CA ILE A 464 -0.51 -23.84 7.82
C ILE A 464 -0.33 -25.35 7.71
N ASP A 465 -1.45 -26.04 7.54
CA ASP A 465 -1.49 -27.47 7.28
C ASP A 465 -1.33 -27.74 5.76
N PRO A 466 -0.22 -28.35 5.31
CA PRO A 466 0.00 -28.65 3.91
C PRO A 466 -1.10 -29.51 3.27
N ALA A 467 -1.82 -30.31 4.06
CA ALA A 467 -2.93 -31.14 3.57
C ALA A 467 -4.19 -30.32 3.25
N LYS A 468 -4.37 -29.14 3.87
CA LYS A 468 -5.52 -28.26 3.66
C LYS A 468 -5.28 -27.17 2.62
N GLY A 469 -4.02 -26.86 2.33
CA GLY A 469 -3.63 -25.90 1.31
C GLY A 469 -2.23 -25.37 1.55
N SER A 470 -1.58 -24.89 0.49
CA SER A 470 -0.24 -24.32 0.60
C SER A 470 -0.24 -22.98 1.32
N ALA A 471 0.90 -22.58 1.86
CA ALA A 471 1.07 -21.28 2.51
C ALA A 471 0.72 -20.10 1.61
N VAL A 472 0.97 -20.27 0.30
CA VAL A 472 0.60 -19.33 -0.75
C VAL A 472 -0.90 -19.06 -0.76
N SER A 473 -1.74 -20.09 -0.57
CA SER A 473 -3.20 -19.94 -0.62
C SER A 473 -3.74 -19.01 0.48
N TYR A 474 -3.11 -19.04 1.67
CA TYR A 474 -3.49 -18.18 2.80
C TYR A 474 -3.26 -16.71 2.49
N ILE A 475 -2.13 -16.35 1.87
CA ILE A 475 -1.81 -14.95 1.55
C ILE A 475 -2.37 -14.48 0.20
N ALA A 476 -2.65 -15.39 -0.74
CA ALA A 476 -3.13 -15.10 -2.09
C ALA A 476 -4.45 -14.31 -2.10
N LYS A 477 -5.39 -14.70 -1.22
CA LYS A 477 -6.68 -14.01 -1.04
C LYS A 477 -6.47 -12.52 -0.75
N TYR A 478 -5.56 -12.21 0.19
CA TYR A 478 -5.23 -10.82 0.56
C TYR A 478 -4.57 -10.08 -0.60
N ILE A 479 -3.68 -10.74 -1.33
CA ILE A 479 -3.01 -10.14 -2.49
C ILE A 479 -4.02 -9.74 -3.58
N ALA A 480 -4.95 -10.63 -3.92
CA ALA A 480 -5.99 -10.37 -4.92
C ALA A 480 -6.87 -9.18 -4.50
N LYS A 481 -7.40 -9.22 -3.26
CA LYS A 481 -8.24 -8.17 -2.66
C LYS A 481 -7.61 -6.78 -2.58
N ASN A 482 -6.29 -6.71 -2.60
CA ASN A 482 -5.53 -5.46 -2.41
C ASN A 482 -4.88 -4.94 -3.71
N ILE A 483 -4.62 -5.81 -4.70
CA ILE A 483 -3.90 -5.45 -5.93
C ILE A 483 -4.80 -5.47 -7.16
N TYR A 484 -5.53 -6.56 -7.35
CA TYR A 484 -6.21 -6.86 -8.62
C TYR A 484 -7.33 -7.89 -8.41
N ALA A 485 -8.57 -7.48 -8.64
CA ALA A 485 -9.74 -8.35 -8.52
C ALA A 485 -9.89 -9.34 -9.70
N GLY A 486 -9.20 -9.11 -10.83
CA GLY A 486 -9.23 -9.99 -11.99
C GLY A 486 -10.64 -10.34 -12.46
N ASN A 487 -10.86 -11.63 -12.73
CA ASN A 487 -12.15 -12.16 -13.17
C ASN A 487 -13.22 -12.14 -12.06
N GLN A 488 -12.82 -11.92 -10.79
CA GLN A 488 -13.70 -11.87 -9.64
C GLN A 488 -14.20 -10.44 -9.35
N LYS A 489 -13.99 -9.49 -10.27
CA LYS A 489 -14.34 -8.07 -10.10
C LYS A 489 -15.80 -7.82 -9.70
N ASP A 490 -16.72 -8.67 -10.15
CA ASP A 490 -18.15 -8.56 -9.92
C ASP A 490 -18.64 -9.38 -8.70
N GLU A 491 -17.75 -10.17 -8.08
CA GLU A 491 -18.05 -10.87 -6.83
C GLU A 491 -18.17 -9.86 -5.66
N THR A 492 -18.91 -10.25 -4.63
CA THR A 492 -19.07 -9.46 -3.41
C THR A 492 -17.89 -9.68 -2.47
N SER A 493 -17.49 -8.61 -1.79
CA SER A 493 -16.53 -8.67 -0.69
C SER A 493 -17.13 -9.43 0.49
N ASP A 494 -16.36 -10.34 1.05
CA ASP A 494 -16.64 -11.08 2.28
C ASP A 494 -16.35 -10.25 3.54
N GLU A 495 -15.62 -9.14 3.41
CA GLU A 495 -15.26 -8.25 4.54
C GLU A 495 -16.21 -7.08 4.70
N VAL A 496 -16.80 -6.64 3.59
CA VAL A 496 -17.75 -5.52 3.55
C VAL A 496 -18.99 -5.95 2.78
N GLU A 497 -20.09 -6.08 3.52
CA GLU A 497 -21.42 -6.36 2.97
C GLU A 497 -21.81 -5.34 1.88
N GLY A 498 -22.24 -5.84 0.73
CA GLY A 498 -22.73 -5.03 -0.39
C GLY A 498 -21.65 -4.38 -1.27
N LEU A 499 -20.35 -4.54 -0.96
CA LEU A 499 -19.26 -3.98 -1.74
C LEU A 499 -18.75 -4.97 -2.80
N LYS A 500 -18.61 -4.55 -4.05
CA LYS A 500 -17.93 -5.35 -5.09
C LYS A 500 -16.43 -5.46 -4.83
N LEU A 501 -15.82 -6.58 -5.21
CA LEU A 501 -14.38 -6.81 -5.01
C LEU A 501 -13.50 -5.80 -5.74
N ASP A 502 -13.87 -5.36 -6.95
CA ASP A 502 -13.11 -4.31 -7.66
C ASP A 502 -13.13 -2.97 -6.91
N GLU A 503 -14.29 -2.60 -6.36
CA GLU A 503 -14.39 -1.40 -5.55
C GLU A 503 -13.58 -1.52 -4.25
N ASN A 504 -13.57 -2.71 -3.62
CA ASN A 504 -12.72 -3.02 -2.47
C ASN A 504 -11.25 -2.77 -2.80
N VAL A 505 -10.74 -3.34 -3.90
CA VAL A 505 -9.37 -3.13 -4.38
C VAL A 505 -9.07 -1.64 -4.59
N GLN A 506 -9.98 -0.90 -5.22
CA GLN A 506 -9.79 0.54 -5.46
C GLN A 506 -9.68 1.32 -4.14
N ARG A 507 -10.55 1.03 -3.15
CA ARG A 507 -10.56 1.68 -1.83
C ARG A 507 -9.28 1.41 -1.06
N VAL A 508 -8.85 0.16 -1.00
CA VAL A 508 -7.62 -0.24 -0.33
C VAL A 508 -6.40 0.39 -1.00
N ARG A 509 -6.35 0.43 -2.35
CA ARG A 509 -5.26 1.11 -3.07
C ARG A 509 -5.25 2.61 -2.87
N ALA A 510 -6.41 3.25 -2.82
CA ALA A 510 -6.54 4.67 -2.52
C ALA A 510 -6.03 4.98 -1.11
N TRP A 511 -6.40 4.14 -0.13
CA TRP A 511 -5.92 4.24 1.25
C TRP A 511 -4.41 4.11 1.32
N ALA A 512 -3.84 3.06 0.72
CA ALA A 512 -2.39 2.83 0.72
C ALA A 512 -1.63 3.97 0.04
N ASN A 513 -2.17 4.54 -1.04
CA ASN A 513 -1.60 5.66 -1.77
C ASN A 513 -1.56 6.95 -0.93
N LEU A 514 -2.70 7.32 -0.33
CA LEU A 514 -2.81 8.53 0.48
C LEU A 514 -1.86 8.49 1.69
N TRP A 515 -1.88 7.38 2.42
CA TRP A 515 -1.11 7.21 3.64
C TRP A 515 0.36 6.85 3.37
N GLY A 516 0.72 6.52 2.12
CA GLY A 516 2.08 6.16 1.74
C GLY A 516 2.53 4.82 2.33
N ILE A 517 1.60 3.88 2.44
CA ILE A 517 1.84 2.57 3.09
C ILE A 517 2.25 1.55 2.02
N ARG A 518 3.43 0.96 2.19
CA ARG A 518 3.86 -0.18 1.37
C ARG A 518 3.12 -1.43 1.81
N GLN A 519 2.09 -1.83 1.06
CA GLN A 519 1.27 -2.99 1.39
C GLN A 519 2.07 -4.29 1.45
N PHE A 520 2.90 -4.56 0.43
CA PHE A 520 3.58 -5.84 0.29
C PHE A 520 5.10 -5.73 0.39
N GLN A 521 5.69 -6.58 1.24
CA GLN A 521 7.13 -6.62 1.45
C GLN A 521 7.61 -8.04 1.77
N PHE A 522 8.48 -8.58 0.92
CA PHE A 522 9.24 -9.79 1.22
C PHE A 522 10.42 -9.47 2.14
N TYR A 523 10.79 -10.43 2.98
CA TYR A 523 11.96 -10.40 3.85
C TYR A 523 12.66 -11.77 3.82
N GLY A 524 13.98 -11.78 4.04
CA GLY A 524 14.80 -12.98 3.94
C GLY A 524 14.89 -13.59 2.53
N ASN A 525 14.54 -12.84 1.48
CA ASN A 525 14.57 -13.32 0.10
C ASN A 525 15.49 -12.42 -0.77
N PRO A 526 16.10 -12.96 -1.84
CA PRO A 526 16.89 -12.18 -2.79
C PRO A 526 16.12 -10.98 -3.38
N PRO A 527 16.81 -9.89 -3.76
CA PRO A 527 16.18 -8.75 -4.41
C PRO A 527 15.49 -9.14 -5.72
N ILE A 528 14.24 -8.70 -5.91
CA ILE A 528 13.49 -8.94 -7.15
C ILE A 528 14.09 -8.20 -8.35
N SER A 529 14.94 -7.20 -8.11
CA SER A 529 15.58 -6.42 -9.17
C SER A 529 16.50 -7.29 -10.03
N VAL A 530 17.29 -8.19 -9.44
CA VAL A 530 18.18 -9.09 -10.20
C VAL A 530 17.36 -10.02 -11.09
N TRP A 531 16.33 -10.66 -10.54
CA TRP A 531 15.33 -11.44 -11.29
C TRP A 531 14.75 -10.67 -12.49
N ARG A 532 14.33 -9.42 -12.28
CA ARG A 532 13.76 -8.59 -13.35
C ARG A 532 14.76 -8.19 -14.43
N GLU A 533 16.03 -8.02 -14.07
CA GLU A 533 17.07 -7.68 -15.03
C GLU A 533 17.53 -8.92 -15.83
N LEU A 534 17.66 -10.08 -15.18
CA LEU A 534 17.97 -11.35 -15.86
C LEU A 534 16.94 -11.68 -16.95
N ARG A 535 15.64 -11.45 -16.68
CA ARG A 535 14.56 -11.68 -17.67
C ARG A 535 14.53 -10.72 -18.87
N LYS A 536 15.40 -9.70 -18.88
CA LYS A 536 15.54 -8.77 -20.01
C LYS A 536 16.73 -9.11 -20.88
N LEU A 537 17.57 -10.05 -20.45
CA LEU A 537 18.77 -10.42 -21.20
C LEU A 537 18.38 -11.23 -22.42
N GLU A 538 18.89 -10.77 -23.56
CA GLU A 538 18.84 -11.50 -24.82
C GLU A 538 19.98 -12.51 -24.91
N LYS A 539 19.81 -13.54 -25.74
CA LYS A 539 20.78 -14.64 -25.85
C LYS A 539 22.19 -14.17 -26.22
N TRP A 540 22.30 -13.27 -27.21
CA TRP A 540 23.60 -12.76 -27.66
C TRP A 540 24.39 -12.06 -26.54
N GLN A 541 23.70 -11.43 -25.58
CA GLN A 541 24.34 -10.76 -24.45
C GLN A 541 24.94 -11.74 -23.44
N LEU A 542 24.45 -12.98 -23.42
CA LEU A 542 24.99 -14.06 -22.59
C LEU A 542 26.21 -14.69 -23.25
N ASP A 543 26.18 -14.82 -24.58
CA ASP A 543 27.28 -15.36 -25.38
C ASP A 543 28.56 -14.50 -25.22
N ASP A 544 28.41 -13.17 -25.04
CA ASP A 544 29.53 -12.23 -24.88
C ASP A 544 30.25 -12.28 -23.51
N VAL A 545 29.61 -12.79 -22.45
CA VAL A 545 30.10 -12.67 -21.06
C VAL A 545 30.67 -13.96 -20.49
N ASP A 546 30.41 -15.10 -21.13
CA ASP A 546 30.90 -16.45 -20.77
C ASP A 546 30.89 -16.74 -19.25
N ASP A 547 29.81 -16.34 -18.56
CA ASP A 547 29.62 -16.61 -17.13
C ASP A 547 28.45 -17.56 -16.93
N LYS A 548 28.80 -18.79 -16.54
CA LYS A 548 27.83 -19.87 -16.31
C LYS A 548 26.79 -19.52 -15.24
N THR A 549 27.14 -18.73 -14.23
CA THR A 549 26.19 -18.37 -13.15
C THR A 549 25.11 -17.43 -13.68
N ILE A 550 25.50 -16.43 -14.48
CA ILE A 550 24.57 -15.52 -15.14
C ILE A 550 23.70 -16.28 -16.14
N ALA A 551 24.29 -17.14 -16.97
CA ALA A 551 23.56 -17.94 -17.97
C ALA A 551 22.54 -18.88 -17.31
N ASP A 552 22.95 -19.65 -16.28
CA ASP A 552 22.05 -20.53 -15.53
C ASP A 552 20.91 -19.76 -14.88
N ALA A 553 21.22 -18.61 -14.25
CA ALA A 553 20.20 -17.78 -13.61
C ALA A 553 19.23 -17.16 -14.62
N GLN A 554 19.72 -16.72 -15.79
CA GLN A 554 18.87 -16.21 -16.87
C GLN A 554 17.91 -17.30 -17.35
N ALA A 555 18.42 -18.51 -17.64
CA ALA A 555 17.60 -19.62 -18.12
C ALA A 555 16.49 -20.00 -17.13
N VAL A 556 16.80 -20.01 -15.83
CA VAL A 556 15.84 -20.27 -14.76
C VAL A 556 14.81 -19.15 -14.63
N CYS A 557 15.23 -17.90 -14.77
CA CYS A 557 14.34 -16.73 -14.71
C CYS A 557 13.39 -16.66 -15.91
N ASP A 558 13.85 -17.05 -17.10
CA ASP A 558 13.08 -17.05 -18.34
C ASP A 558 11.87 -18.00 -18.27
N VAL A 559 12.08 -19.22 -17.76
CA VAL A 559 11.00 -20.19 -17.48
C VAL A 559 10.23 -19.91 -16.17
N ALA A 560 10.45 -18.74 -15.57
CA ALA A 560 9.79 -18.28 -14.35
C ALA A 560 9.95 -19.19 -13.11
N CYS A 561 10.99 -20.02 -13.02
CA CYS A 561 11.21 -20.90 -11.88
C CYS A 561 11.89 -20.17 -10.70
N PHE A 562 11.09 -19.53 -9.84
CA PHE A 562 11.63 -18.72 -8.74
C PHE A 562 12.34 -19.54 -7.65
N ALA A 563 11.95 -20.79 -7.41
CA ALA A 563 12.59 -21.67 -6.42
C ALA A 563 14.05 -21.97 -6.78
N SER A 564 14.32 -22.34 -8.04
CA SER A 564 15.69 -22.58 -8.51
C SER A 564 16.52 -21.29 -8.53
N TYR A 565 15.91 -20.14 -8.86
CA TYR A 565 16.60 -18.85 -8.76
C TYR A 565 16.96 -18.50 -7.31
N LEU A 566 16.07 -18.81 -6.36
CA LEU A 566 16.33 -18.63 -4.94
C LEU A 566 17.51 -19.49 -4.49
N GLU A 567 17.56 -20.77 -4.88
CA GLU A 567 18.70 -21.66 -4.60
C GLU A 567 20.01 -21.14 -5.22
N LEU A 568 19.99 -20.71 -6.49
CA LEU A 568 21.15 -20.12 -7.17
C LEU A 568 21.68 -18.86 -6.47
N GLN A 569 20.81 -18.13 -5.78
CA GLN A 569 21.19 -16.96 -4.98
C GLN A 569 21.63 -17.30 -3.55
N GLY A 570 21.86 -18.59 -3.25
CA GLY A 570 22.27 -19.08 -1.92
C GLY A 570 21.12 -19.43 -0.97
N GLY A 571 19.89 -19.45 -1.47
CA GLY A 571 18.69 -19.78 -0.69
C GLY A 571 18.09 -18.60 0.08
N ALA A 572 17.03 -18.87 0.84
CA ALA A 572 16.45 -17.86 1.72
C ALA A 572 17.41 -17.50 2.86
N MET A 573 17.38 -16.24 3.28
CA MET A 573 18.21 -15.63 4.33
C MET A 573 19.71 -15.50 4.00
N ALA A 574 20.15 -15.92 2.80
CA ALA A 574 21.51 -15.66 2.32
C ALA A 574 21.86 -14.17 2.43
N LYS A 575 23.03 -13.86 3.00
CA LYS A 575 23.47 -12.47 3.12
C LYS A 575 23.72 -11.89 1.73
N ARG A 576 23.65 -10.56 1.62
CA ARG A 576 23.87 -9.87 0.33
C ARG A 576 25.28 -10.06 -0.24
N GLU A 577 26.26 -10.25 0.63
CA GLU A 577 27.65 -10.53 0.27
C GLU A 577 27.85 -11.96 -0.25
N ASP A 578 27.01 -12.89 0.18
CA ASP A 578 27.05 -14.30 -0.21
C ASP A 578 26.21 -14.59 -1.47
N GLN A 579 25.32 -13.68 -1.86
CA GLN A 579 24.52 -13.78 -3.08
C GLN A 579 25.41 -13.60 -4.33
N PRO A 580 25.50 -14.62 -5.21
CA PRO A 580 26.35 -14.57 -6.41
C PRO A 580 26.00 -13.43 -7.36
N LEU A 581 24.72 -13.19 -7.61
CA LEU A 581 24.29 -12.21 -8.60
C LEU A 581 23.73 -10.95 -7.95
N CYS A 582 24.16 -9.79 -8.43
CA CYS A 582 23.65 -8.51 -7.98
C CYS A 582 23.43 -7.55 -9.15
N VAL A 583 22.58 -6.55 -8.92
CA VAL A 583 22.37 -5.50 -9.92
C VAL A 583 23.61 -4.62 -10.02
N GLU A 584 23.98 -4.29 -11.25
CA GLU A 584 24.99 -3.28 -11.54
C GLU A 584 24.33 -1.90 -11.58
N TYR A 585 24.99 -0.93 -10.95
CA TYR A 585 24.52 0.43 -10.85
C TYR A 585 25.53 1.40 -11.46
N GLU A 586 24.98 2.40 -12.12
CA GLU A 586 25.69 3.62 -12.52
C GLU A 586 25.16 4.78 -11.68
N GLU A 587 26.03 5.75 -11.36
CA GLU A 587 25.58 6.99 -10.72
C GLU A 587 24.90 7.88 -11.75
N SER A 588 23.68 8.33 -11.44
CA SER A 588 23.04 9.37 -12.22
C SER A 588 23.71 10.70 -11.99
N GLU A 589 23.53 11.60 -12.96
CA GLU A 589 23.75 13.03 -12.75
C GLU A 589 23.03 13.52 -11.48
N PRO A 590 23.61 14.49 -10.75
CA PRO A 590 22.96 15.12 -9.61
C PRO A 590 21.61 15.71 -10.02
N ASN A 591 20.57 15.46 -9.22
CA ASN A 591 19.30 16.15 -9.41
C ASN A 591 19.40 17.63 -8.97
N GLN A 592 18.31 18.39 -9.13
CA GLN A 592 18.23 19.80 -8.69
C GLN A 592 18.54 20.07 -7.19
N TYR A 593 18.68 19.02 -6.37
CA TYR A 593 19.05 19.08 -4.96
C TYR A 593 20.45 18.50 -4.69
N GLY A 594 21.29 18.30 -5.72
CA GLY A 594 22.65 17.76 -5.58
C GLY A 594 22.72 16.25 -5.29
N GLU A 595 21.58 15.55 -5.29
CA GLU A 595 21.55 14.12 -4.96
C GLU A 595 21.74 13.26 -6.20
N ARG A 596 22.80 12.44 -6.20
CA ARG A 596 23.02 11.38 -7.19
C ARG A 596 22.20 10.15 -6.84
N ARG A 597 21.69 9.45 -7.84
CA ARG A 597 20.92 8.22 -7.66
C ARG A 597 21.57 7.06 -8.37
N LYS A 598 21.50 5.88 -7.77
CA LYS A 598 21.95 4.64 -8.40
C LYS A 598 20.93 4.21 -9.45
N LYS A 599 21.30 4.28 -10.73
CA LYS A 599 20.52 3.78 -11.88
C LYS A 599 20.96 2.35 -12.16
N ILE A 600 20.02 1.40 -12.17
CA ILE A 600 20.32 0.01 -12.57
C ILE A 600 20.68 0.02 -14.06
N VAL A 601 21.81 -0.56 -14.43
CA VAL A 601 22.29 -0.69 -15.82
C VAL A 601 22.43 -2.13 -16.29
N GLY A 602 22.47 -3.09 -15.36
CA GLY A 602 22.71 -4.48 -15.69
C GLY A 602 22.70 -5.42 -14.49
N VAL A 603 23.23 -6.62 -14.71
CA VAL A 603 23.48 -7.64 -13.69
C VAL A 603 24.95 -8.01 -13.74
N LYS A 604 25.56 -8.17 -12.58
CA LYS A 604 26.93 -8.66 -12.46
C LYS A 604 27.04 -9.83 -11.50
N ASN A 605 28.02 -10.68 -11.76
CA ASN A 605 28.47 -11.67 -10.81
C ASN A 605 29.38 -10.99 -9.77
N ARG A 606 29.18 -11.29 -8.50
CA ARG A 606 29.97 -10.74 -7.40
C ARG A 606 31.33 -11.42 -7.28
N PHE A 607 31.42 -12.68 -7.71
CA PHE A 607 32.58 -13.54 -7.52
C PHE A 607 33.44 -13.68 -8.78
N SER A 608 33.05 -13.05 -9.88
CA SER A 608 33.84 -12.94 -11.11
C SER A 608 33.82 -11.50 -11.64
N LEU A 609 34.56 -11.21 -12.70
CA LEU A 609 34.52 -9.92 -13.39
C LEU A 609 33.34 -9.80 -14.36
N ALA A 610 32.49 -10.83 -14.44
CA ALA A 610 31.38 -10.88 -15.38
C ALA A 610 30.30 -9.84 -15.06
N SER A 611 29.94 -9.04 -16.06
CA SER A 611 28.81 -8.13 -16.01
C SER A 611 28.12 -8.03 -17.36
N VAL A 612 26.79 -8.00 -17.36
CA VAL A 612 25.97 -7.85 -18.56
C VAL A 612 25.07 -6.62 -18.41
N ARG A 613 25.16 -5.70 -19.38
CA ARG A 613 24.29 -4.51 -19.45
C ARG A 613 22.91 -4.88 -19.98
N THR A 614 21.85 -4.56 -19.27
CA THR A 614 20.45 -4.81 -19.71
C THR A 614 19.79 -3.58 -20.34
N LYS A 615 20.41 -2.40 -20.21
CA LYS A 615 19.86 -1.15 -20.72
C LYS A 615 20.79 -0.54 -21.75
N LEU A 616 20.52 -0.85 -23.01
CA LEU A 616 21.36 -0.45 -24.14
C LEU A 616 20.93 0.89 -24.76
N LYS A 617 19.69 1.32 -24.53
CA LYS A 617 19.09 2.50 -25.15
C LYS A 617 18.76 3.58 -24.12
N ASN A 618 18.91 4.84 -24.51
CA ASN A 618 18.51 6.00 -23.73
C ASN A 618 17.15 6.50 -24.23
N TRP A 619 16.18 6.59 -23.34
CA TRP A 619 14.79 6.88 -23.70
C TRP A 619 14.33 8.22 -23.14
N ILE A 620 13.59 8.99 -23.92
CA ILE A 620 12.88 10.20 -23.50
C ILE A 620 11.37 10.03 -23.66
N ILE A 621 10.59 10.57 -22.73
CA ILE A 621 9.13 10.59 -22.81
C ILE A 621 8.70 11.93 -23.42
N LYS A 622 7.93 11.89 -24.50
CA LYS A 622 7.35 13.08 -25.14
C LYS A 622 5.90 12.88 -25.49
N LYS A 623 5.17 13.99 -25.62
CA LYS A 623 3.80 13.98 -26.11
C LYS A 623 3.81 13.70 -27.61
N GLY A 624 2.98 12.77 -28.07
CA GLY A 624 2.91 12.42 -29.50
C GLY A 624 2.15 11.13 -29.74
N THR A 625 1.99 10.79 -31.02
CA THR A 625 1.59 9.48 -31.51
C THR A 625 2.81 8.85 -32.19
N VAL A 626 2.91 7.52 -32.18
CA VAL A 626 3.96 6.85 -32.96
C VAL A 626 3.72 7.19 -34.42
N ALA A 627 4.77 7.60 -35.14
CA ALA A 627 4.66 7.82 -36.58
C ALA A 627 4.19 6.53 -37.24
N ASP A 628 3.23 6.60 -38.17
CA ASP A 628 2.84 5.44 -38.99
C ASP A 628 4.10 4.92 -39.68
N VAL A 629 4.72 3.88 -39.10
CA VAL A 629 5.71 3.10 -39.82
C VAL A 629 4.90 2.41 -40.89
N ALA A 630 5.04 2.93 -42.12
CA ALA A 630 4.57 2.25 -43.31
C ALA A 630 4.96 0.77 -43.16
N THR A 631 3.96 -0.09 -43.13
CA THR A 631 4.16 -1.53 -43.21
C THR A 631 4.78 -1.81 -44.57
N ASP A 632 6.11 -1.77 -44.65
CA ASP A 632 6.85 -2.43 -45.70
C ASP A 632 6.78 -3.93 -45.40
N ALA A 633 5.62 -4.47 -45.75
CA ALA A 633 5.41 -5.88 -45.95
C ALA A 633 6.22 -6.32 -47.18
N ASN A 634 7.53 -6.52 -47.00
CA ASN A 634 8.28 -7.43 -47.85
C ASN A 634 8.27 -8.81 -47.20
N ALA A 635 7.11 -9.46 -47.31
CA ALA A 635 7.03 -10.90 -47.29
C ALA A 635 7.59 -11.42 -48.63
N GLU A 636 8.90 -11.65 -48.70
CA GLU A 636 9.47 -12.52 -49.74
C GLU A 636 9.53 -13.95 -49.20
N THR A 637 8.51 -14.71 -49.59
CA THR A 637 8.55 -16.17 -49.67
C THR A 637 9.60 -16.61 -50.68
N THR A 638 10.43 -17.61 -50.33
CA THR A 638 10.93 -18.62 -51.29
C THR A 638 11.42 -19.87 -50.55
N GLU A 639 10.75 -20.99 -50.82
CA GLU A 639 11.30 -22.35 -50.69
C GLU A 639 12.33 -22.55 -51.83
N THR A 640 13.51 -23.18 -51.69
CA THR A 640 13.73 -24.64 -51.65
C THR A 640 15.25 -24.94 -51.83
N ASN A 641 15.66 -26.12 -51.34
CA ASN A 641 16.71 -27.04 -51.84
C ASN A 641 18.18 -27.06 -51.33
N LYS A 642 18.47 -28.21 -50.67
CA LYS A 642 19.61 -29.15 -50.80
C LYS A 642 20.91 -28.99 -49.99
N GLU A 643 21.03 -29.90 -49.02
CA GLU A 643 22.13 -30.86 -48.74
C GLU A 643 23.61 -30.45 -48.92
N ARG A 644 24.38 -30.53 -47.82
CA ARG A 644 25.53 -31.44 -47.67
C ARG A 644 26.06 -31.46 -46.23
N SER A 645 26.12 -32.65 -45.64
CA SER A 645 26.84 -32.99 -44.41
C SER A 645 28.34 -33.12 -44.64
N ASP A 646 29.14 -33.07 -43.58
CA ASP A 646 30.14 -34.11 -43.26
C ASP A 646 30.49 -34.18 -41.75
N ALA A 647 30.88 -35.40 -41.32
CA ALA A 647 30.92 -36.00 -39.98
C ALA A 647 32.16 -35.62 -39.11
N TRP A 648 32.00 -35.37 -37.80
CA TRP A 648 32.15 -36.27 -36.62
C TRP A 648 33.56 -36.81 -36.29
N THR A 649 34.06 -36.49 -35.09
CA THR A 649 35.07 -37.29 -34.36
C THR A 649 34.44 -37.87 -33.09
N CYS A 650 34.32 -39.20 -33.11
CA CYS A 650 33.93 -40.13 -32.05
C CYS A 650 34.97 -40.10 -30.90
N VAL A 651 34.66 -40.25 -29.61
CA VAL A 651 34.21 -41.50 -28.97
C VAL A 651 33.55 -41.25 -27.59
N SER A 652 33.27 -40.02 -27.13
CA SER A 652 32.52 -39.78 -25.87
C SER A 652 31.05 -39.33 -26.04
N ASN A 653 30.58 -39.22 -27.28
CA ASN A 653 29.30 -38.58 -27.67
C ASN A 653 28.16 -39.56 -27.99
N CYS A 654 28.43 -40.88 -28.01
CA CYS A 654 27.46 -41.88 -28.50
C CYS A 654 26.20 -42.01 -27.63
N ASN A 655 26.30 -41.84 -26.31
CA ASN A 655 25.11 -41.91 -25.45
C ASN A 655 24.31 -40.59 -25.43
N ARG A 656 24.96 -39.45 -25.69
CA ARG A 656 24.30 -38.14 -25.64
C ARG A 656 23.39 -37.91 -26.85
N SER A 657 23.87 -38.21 -28.05
CA SER A 657 23.07 -38.04 -29.28
C SER A 657 21.82 -38.91 -29.26
N GLU A 658 21.90 -40.11 -28.68
CA GLU A 658 20.77 -41.02 -28.57
C GLU A 658 19.70 -40.49 -27.59
N ILE A 659 20.13 -39.93 -26.45
CA ILE A 659 19.23 -39.27 -25.50
C ILE A 659 18.61 -38.02 -26.11
N GLU A 660 19.39 -37.18 -26.80
CA GLU A 660 18.88 -35.98 -27.49
C GLU A 660 17.82 -36.33 -28.53
N GLN A 661 18.01 -37.41 -29.28
CA GLN A 661 17.02 -37.89 -30.25
C GLN A 661 15.76 -38.45 -29.56
N LYS A 662 15.92 -39.24 -28.49
CA LYS A 662 14.79 -39.75 -27.68
C LYS A 662 13.96 -38.62 -27.09
N VAL A 663 14.61 -37.56 -26.61
CA VAL A 663 13.97 -36.33 -26.11
C VAL A 663 13.22 -35.61 -27.22
N LYS A 664 13.85 -35.37 -28.38
CA LYS A 664 13.20 -34.71 -29.52
C LYS A 664 11.97 -35.50 -30.00
N ASN A 665 12.10 -36.82 -30.12
CA ASN A 665 11.01 -37.71 -30.53
C ASN A 665 9.86 -37.70 -29.52
N ALA A 666 10.15 -37.67 -28.22
CA ALA A 666 9.12 -37.60 -27.19
C ALA A 666 8.36 -36.25 -27.22
N LEU A 667 9.04 -35.15 -27.57
CA LEU A 667 8.46 -33.79 -27.57
C LEU A 667 7.77 -33.39 -28.87
N LEU A 668 8.06 -34.08 -29.98
CA LEU A 668 7.47 -33.85 -31.31
C LEU A 668 5.92 -33.78 -31.28
N PRO A 669 5.19 -34.71 -30.63
CA PRO A 669 3.73 -34.66 -30.53
C PRO A 669 3.19 -33.47 -29.72
N VAL A 670 4.01 -32.89 -28.83
CA VAL A 670 3.63 -31.81 -27.91
C VAL A 670 4.05 -30.43 -28.45
N GLY A 671 4.79 -30.39 -29.56
CA GLY A 671 5.22 -29.14 -30.20
C GLY A 671 6.21 -28.32 -29.37
N PHE A 672 6.93 -28.96 -28.45
CA PHE A 672 7.86 -28.28 -27.54
C PHE A 672 9.30 -28.41 -28.04
N MET A 673 10.00 -27.28 -28.21
CA MET A 673 11.42 -27.29 -28.56
C MET A 673 12.27 -27.12 -27.31
N ILE A 674 13.21 -28.06 -27.11
CA ILE A 674 14.13 -28.07 -25.98
C ILE A 674 15.56 -27.80 -26.46
N ASN A 675 16.31 -26.99 -25.72
CA ASN A 675 17.69 -26.64 -26.03
C ASN A 675 18.71 -27.56 -25.33
N ARG A 676 19.98 -27.48 -25.74
CA ARG A 676 21.06 -28.34 -25.24
C ARG A 676 21.22 -28.30 -23.71
N SER A 677 21.15 -27.10 -23.12
CA SER A 677 21.24 -26.91 -21.67
C SER A 677 20.06 -27.50 -20.90
N GLN A 678 18.86 -27.46 -21.48
CA GLN A 678 17.67 -28.09 -20.91
C GLN A 678 17.75 -29.62 -20.95
N ILE A 679 18.41 -30.19 -21.97
CA ILE A 679 18.70 -31.62 -22.03
C ILE A 679 19.73 -32.00 -20.97
N ASP A 680 20.76 -31.18 -20.75
CA ASP A 680 21.72 -31.38 -19.65
C ASP A 680 21.02 -31.35 -18.28
N LEU A 681 20.08 -30.42 -18.08
CA LEU A 681 19.25 -30.36 -16.87
C LEU A 681 18.34 -31.58 -16.73
N LEU A 682 17.73 -32.06 -17.81
CA LEU A 682 16.93 -33.29 -17.80
C LEU A 682 17.77 -34.52 -17.43
N ILE A 683 18.97 -34.67 -17.99
CA ILE A 683 19.87 -35.78 -17.69
C ILE A 683 20.31 -35.74 -16.23
N LYS A 684 20.66 -34.54 -15.73
CA LYS A 684 21.13 -34.31 -14.36
C LYS A 684 20.04 -34.48 -13.31
N HIS A 685 18.85 -33.93 -13.55
CA HIS A 685 17.76 -33.88 -12.57
C HIS A 685 16.67 -34.92 -12.83
N LYS A 686 16.82 -35.78 -13.85
CA LYS A 686 15.92 -36.87 -14.26
C LYS A 686 14.50 -36.43 -14.70
N ARG A 687 14.15 -35.16 -14.55
CA ARG A 687 12.88 -34.57 -14.97
C ARG A 687 13.02 -33.09 -15.34
N LEU A 688 12.24 -32.64 -16.32
CA LEU A 688 12.12 -31.24 -16.72
C LEU A 688 10.65 -30.92 -17.01
N ARG A 689 10.19 -29.74 -16.55
CA ARG A 689 8.80 -29.32 -16.76
C ARG A 689 8.63 -28.73 -18.16
N LEU A 690 7.62 -29.20 -18.89
CA LEU A 690 7.24 -28.67 -20.21
C LEU A 690 6.14 -27.62 -20.07
N ASN A 691 5.11 -27.92 -19.27
CA ASN A 691 3.99 -27.01 -19.00
C ASN A 691 3.32 -27.33 -17.66
N ASP A 692 2.09 -26.85 -17.46
CA ASP A 692 1.28 -27.03 -16.26
C ASP A 692 0.85 -28.48 -15.99
N PHE A 693 0.92 -29.36 -16.98
CA PHE A 693 0.37 -30.72 -16.94
C PHE A 693 1.36 -31.81 -17.38
N GLN A 694 2.51 -31.43 -17.94
CA GLN A 694 3.44 -32.35 -18.60
C GLN A 694 4.86 -32.12 -18.13
N TRP A 695 5.51 -33.22 -17.77
CA TRP A 695 6.96 -33.32 -17.54
C TRP A 695 7.57 -34.21 -18.59
N ILE A 696 8.78 -33.91 -19.01
CA ILE A 696 9.64 -34.89 -19.66
C ILE A 696 10.54 -35.52 -18.60
N CYS A 697 10.54 -36.85 -18.54
CA CYS A 697 11.31 -37.63 -17.59
C CYS A 697 12.37 -38.45 -18.32
N TYR A 698 13.52 -38.66 -17.68
CA TYR A 698 14.60 -39.50 -18.16
C TYR A 698 14.98 -40.50 -17.07
N GLU A 699 14.59 -41.76 -17.24
CA GLU A 699 14.82 -42.86 -16.30
C GLU A 699 15.19 -44.15 -17.06
N ASN A 700 16.21 -44.88 -16.60
CA ASN A 700 16.67 -46.15 -17.19
C ASN A 700 16.84 -46.10 -18.73
N ASP A 701 17.53 -45.08 -19.23
CA ASP A 701 17.77 -44.82 -20.67
C ASP A 701 16.52 -44.65 -21.56
N ASN A 702 15.37 -44.43 -20.92
CA ASN A 702 14.12 -44.10 -21.57
C ASN A 702 13.72 -42.65 -21.30
N VAL A 703 13.16 -42.01 -22.32
CA VAL A 703 12.58 -40.68 -22.25
C VAL A 703 11.10 -40.79 -22.52
N PHE A 704 10.29 -40.28 -21.61
CA PHE A 704 8.85 -40.30 -21.74
C PHE A 704 8.25 -39.02 -21.19
N ILE A 705 7.09 -38.64 -21.73
CA ILE A 705 6.31 -37.56 -21.17
C ILE A 705 5.40 -38.15 -20.11
N LYS A 706 5.58 -37.69 -18.87
CA LYS A 706 4.67 -37.99 -17.78
C LYS A 706 3.62 -36.89 -17.76
N GLU A 707 2.39 -37.25 -18.11
CA GLU A 707 1.22 -36.44 -17.85
C GLU A 707 0.82 -36.61 -16.38
N GLU A 708 1.57 -35.95 -15.52
CA GLU A 708 1.17 -35.81 -14.13
C GLU A 708 0.51 -34.45 -14.01
N LYS A 709 -0.79 -34.47 -13.71
CA LYS A 709 -1.48 -33.27 -13.25
C LYS A 709 -0.75 -32.81 -11.99
N ILE A 710 0.17 -31.87 -12.16
CA ILE A 710 0.73 -31.14 -11.04
C ILE A 710 -0.50 -30.64 -10.29
N PRO A 711 -0.58 -30.80 -8.96
CA PRO A 711 -1.54 -30.05 -8.17
C PRO A 711 -1.11 -28.58 -8.21
N LEU A 712 -1.21 -27.94 -9.37
CA LEU A 712 -1.85 -26.65 -9.45
C LEU A 712 -3.09 -26.79 -8.61
N PHE A 713 -3.15 -25.98 -7.55
CA PHE A 713 -4.38 -25.66 -6.87
C PHE A 713 -5.45 -25.47 -7.94
N SER A 714 -6.21 -26.54 -8.20
CA SER A 714 -7.21 -26.50 -9.24
C SER A 714 -8.29 -25.65 -8.61
N VAL A 715 -8.48 -24.46 -9.12
CA VAL A 715 -9.67 -23.64 -8.89
C VAL A 715 -10.96 -24.47 -9.15
N LYS A 716 -10.84 -25.61 -9.86
CA LYS A 716 -11.87 -26.63 -10.05
C LYS A 716 -12.21 -27.54 -8.83
N LYS A 717 -11.46 -27.56 -7.73
CA LYS A 717 -11.84 -28.37 -6.54
C LYS A 717 -12.66 -27.60 -5.50
N PHE A 718 -12.87 -26.30 -5.70
CA PHE A 718 -13.92 -25.55 -5.00
C PHE A 718 -15.30 -25.78 -5.65
N SER A 719 -15.37 -26.09 -6.96
CA SER A 719 -16.66 -26.26 -7.65
C SER A 719 -17.34 -27.61 -7.38
N GLN A 720 -16.59 -28.70 -7.18
CA GLN A 720 -17.19 -30.03 -6.96
C GLN A 720 -17.72 -30.29 -5.54
N LYS A 721 -17.31 -29.50 -4.53
CA LYS A 721 -17.95 -29.52 -3.20
C LYS A 721 -19.20 -28.63 -3.13
N VAL A 722 -19.36 -27.71 -4.08
CA VAL A 722 -20.56 -26.86 -4.17
C VAL A 722 -21.67 -27.57 -4.93
N THR A 723 -21.38 -28.36 -5.96
CA THR A 723 -22.44 -29.05 -6.73
C THR A 723 -23.12 -30.19 -5.97
N GLY A 724 -22.39 -30.96 -5.16
CA GLY A 724 -22.99 -32.05 -4.35
C GLY A 724 -23.78 -31.57 -3.11
N PHE A 725 -23.73 -30.28 -2.78
CA PHE A 725 -24.54 -29.65 -1.74
C PHE A 725 -25.92 -29.24 -2.27
N TRP A 726 -26.01 -28.84 -3.56
CA TRP A 726 -27.27 -28.44 -4.18
C TRP A 726 -28.11 -29.62 -4.70
N GLU A 727 -27.52 -30.77 -5.06
CA GLU A 727 -28.31 -31.97 -5.42
C GLU A 727 -29.00 -32.63 -4.21
N ARG A 728 -28.50 -32.41 -2.99
CA ARG A 728 -29.12 -32.91 -1.75
C ARG A 728 -30.21 -32.01 -1.16
N LEU A 729 -30.37 -30.79 -1.69
CA LEU A 729 -31.45 -29.86 -1.33
C LEU A 729 -32.62 -29.86 -2.34
N GLY A 730 -32.55 -30.69 -3.40
CA GLY A 730 -33.63 -30.89 -4.37
C GLY A 730 -34.42 -32.19 -4.20
N LYS A 731 -34.13 -32.99 -3.16
CA LYS A 731 -34.86 -34.23 -2.80
C LYS A 731 -35.04 -34.39 -1.28
N MET A 732 -35.15 -33.28 -0.55
CA MET A 732 -35.72 -33.20 0.81
C MET A 732 -36.59 -31.96 0.91
#